data_AF-A0A5N3XLF3-F1
#
_entry.id   AF-A0A5N3XLF3-F1
#
_cell.length_a   1.000
_cell.length_b   1.000
_cell.length_c   1.000
_cell.angle_alpha   90.00
_cell.angle_beta   90.00
_cell.angle_gamma   90.00
#
_symmetry.space_group_name_H-M   'P 1'
#
loop_
_entity.id
_entity.type
_entity.pdbx_description
1 polymer ?
#
loop_
_entity_poly.entity_id
_entity_poly.type
_entity_poly.pdbx_seq_one_letter_code
_entity_poly.pdbx_strand_id
1 'polypeptide(L)'
;LSDPYITSLTVKAQKLIKGSTISSLTVLPASHRTNPYFTPVPVLQADANKGVLSMIERGLIPPTARITFQNPPIIPRAAPLHRFDEGRKSFATAPFAAPQRTESIPEEMKTLSLKRQRSKAMKVTAPSKTQKSPWDYDFFIYNGVVDKTAPDFLAFKEHYSLSWGSIFSLLEHIEKFLKDYAIPEVKIKGNSLVTLLPEFELKNKLTRSDLLSVLENPVDIQMMLNLPGQRYKGQDGKIEAAMKIQATWKCYKARRFFQTYRRQKWASGVIAIAWLLHCHKTRLRKLLKESRERHLENFRIRAKHLAANWNRIRTSRRTIIHIPSLGYSQPVRQNIADFNTQQNTQLGRLCDILDAKVSVIYICSHRMNDELLLYYNKILSLQAAVKSGNFEDRSDLRDRFKIITPEAINIFTKQHMCLATHLMYSPKAIKRIKNLIQGKEAYIVSGFLHRDDLAVADMLNIPILGPEPELAHFYSTKSGSKRVFENADVPVPPGIYNIYSHQQVWATGLNLSYSDQLALTQLTLYLTNGHLDCSLSTLEVPHIAPKKDKKMNNLNVQKVPSQATSRYAVMSTQLRHDTLSLVFHYVFLQMCKAHGIGYNVEDRQGTIFILFENLKRDRLGMLTIGEDLQGVLMTFARNLFIIHQEISAPNMQGETNFKGETEENLSIFVSHLLHPISLKWDRYIIITF
;
A
#
# COMPACT_ATOMS: atom_id res chain seq x y z
N LEU A 1 -77.74 15.94 -35.51
CA LEU A 1 -78.44 14.78 -34.91
C LEU A 1 -77.78 14.51 -33.56
N SER A 2 -78.58 14.51 -32.48
CA SER A 2 -78.26 14.03 -31.12
C SER A 2 -76.93 14.43 -30.46
N ASP A 3 -77.00 15.51 -29.68
CA ASP A 3 -76.44 15.65 -28.30
C ASP A 3 -77.00 14.54 -27.37
N PRO A 4 -76.68 14.45 -26.05
CA PRO A 4 -75.77 15.26 -25.21
C PRO A 4 -74.69 14.37 -24.52
N TYR A 5 -73.88 14.73 -23.51
CA TYR A 5 -73.85 15.82 -22.52
C TYR A 5 -72.42 16.27 -22.18
N ILE A 6 -72.29 17.47 -21.60
CA ILE A 6 -71.13 17.93 -20.82
C ILE A 6 -71.60 18.17 -19.37
N THR A 7 -70.84 17.68 -18.38
CA THR A 7 -70.99 18.13 -16.98
C THR A 7 -69.65 18.46 -16.34
N SER A 8 -69.49 19.75 -16.00
CA SER A 8 -68.40 20.26 -15.18
C SER A 8 -68.52 19.79 -13.73
N LEU A 9 -67.42 19.36 -13.10
CA LEU A 9 -67.32 19.33 -11.64
C LEU A 9 -66.21 20.26 -11.15
N THR A 10 -66.66 21.34 -10.54
CA THR A 10 -65.85 22.40 -9.92
C THR A 10 -65.00 21.87 -8.77
N VAL A 11 -63.79 22.42 -8.65
CA VAL A 11 -62.94 22.29 -7.47
C VAL A 11 -63.68 22.85 -6.26
N LYS A 12 -64.14 21.99 -5.36
CA LYS A 12 -64.62 22.42 -4.04
C LYS A 12 -63.42 22.83 -3.19
N ALA A 13 -63.19 24.14 -3.07
CA ALA A 13 -62.29 24.70 -2.08
C ALA A 13 -62.79 24.32 -0.66
N GLN A 14 -62.12 23.37 -0.01
CA GLN A 14 -62.35 23.11 1.42
C GLN A 14 -61.70 24.23 2.25
N LYS A 15 -62.44 24.68 3.27
CA LYS A 15 -62.05 25.80 4.14
C LYS A 15 -60.68 25.58 4.77
N LEU A 16 -59.91 26.67 4.87
CA LEU A 16 -58.68 26.71 5.67
C LEU A 16 -59.02 26.61 7.16
N ILE A 17 -59.10 25.39 7.70
CA ILE A 17 -59.28 25.16 9.14
C ILE A 17 -57.94 25.38 9.83
N LYS A 18 -57.80 26.52 10.52
CA LYS A 18 -56.71 26.71 11.50
C LYS A 18 -57.03 25.90 12.76
N GLY A 19 -56.46 24.71 12.84
CA GLY A 19 -56.53 23.84 14.02
C GLY A 19 -55.39 22.81 13.97
N SER A 20 -54.88 22.40 15.13
CA SER A 20 -53.75 21.46 15.21
C SER A 20 -54.15 20.05 14.77
N THR A 21 -53.70 19.63 13.59
CA THR A 21 -53.84 18.24 13.10
C THR A 21 -52.87 17.30 13.80
N ILE A 22 -53.07 17.12 15.11
CA ILE A 22 -52.51 16.03 15.90
C ILE A 22 -53.69 15.20 16.40
N SER A 23 -53.98 14.11 15.70
CA SER A 23 -54.85 13.05 16.23
C SER A 23 -54.27 12.53 17.54
N SER A 24 -55.12 12.19 18.52
CA SER A 24 -54.70 11.62 19.81
C SER A 24 -53.69 10.49 19.60
N LEU A 25 -52.48 10.66 20.13
CA LEU A 25 -51.38 9.73 19.91
C LEU A 25 -51.66 8.43 20.66
N THR A 26 -51.87 7.33 19.92
CA THR A 26 -51.96 5.99 20.52
C THR A 26 -50.59 5.58 21.04
N VAL A 27 -50.38 5.86 22.33
CA VAL A 27 -49.21 5.52 23.15
C VAL A 27 -49.18 4.01 23.36
N LEU A 28 -48.10 3.33 22.94
CA LEU A 28 -47.92 1.90 23.19
C LEU A 28 -47.99 1.57 24.70
N PRO A 29 -48.58 0.42 25.10
CA PRO A 29 -48.62 0.01 26.50
C PRO A 29 -47.24 -0.03 27.14
N ALA A 30 -47.13 0.36 28.42
CA ALA A 30 -45.84 0.44 29.12
C ALA A 30 -45.04 -0.87 29.09
N SER A 31 -45.71 -2.03 29.13
CA SER A 31 -45.09 -3.35 29.04
C SER A 31 -44.32 -3.61 27.74
N HIS A 32 -44.74 -3.01 26.62
CA HIS A 32 -44.09 -3.12 25.32
C HIS A 32 -42.93 -2.12 25.15
N ARG A 33 -42.77 -1.16 26.08
CA ARG A 33 -41.71 -0.13 26.04
C ARG A 33 -40.49 -0.48 26.90
N THR A 34 -40.64 -1.39 27.86
CA THR A 34 -39.62 -1.67 28.89
C THR A 34 -39.13 -3.11 28.94
N ASN A 35 -39.83 -4.06 28.32
CA ASN A 35 -39.45 -5.48 28.31
C ASN A 35 -38.75 -5.86 27.00
N PRO A 36 -37.44 -6.20 27.01
CA PRO A 36 -36.66 -6.47 25.80
C PRO A 36 -36.97 -7.81 25.11
N TYR A 37 -37.83 -8.66 25.70
CA TYR A 37 -38.22 -9.95 25.13
C TYR A 37 -39.48 -9.87 24.23
N PHE A 38 -40.13 -8.71 24.15
CA PHE A 38 -41.23 -8.50 23.19
C PHE A 38 -40.69 -8.03 21.84
N THR A 39 -41.22 -8.61 20.76
CA THR A 39 -40.94 -8.18 19.39
C THR A 39 -41.36 -6.71 19.22
N PRO A 40 -40.48 -5.81 18.79
CA PRO A 40 -40.84 -4.40 18.61
C PRO A 40 -41.89 -4.26 17.51
N VAL A 41 -42.87 -3.38 17.73
CA VAL A 41 -43.92 -3.10 16.74
C VAL A 41 -43.28 -2.43 15.51
N PRO A 42 -43.47 -2.96 14.29
CA PRO A 42 -42.82 -2.43 13.10
C PRO A 42 -43.28 -0.99 12.82
N VAL A 43 -42.31 -0.12 12.52
CA VAL A 43 -42.56 1.28 12.18
C VAL A 43 -43.08 1.36 10.75
N LEU A 44 -44.38 1.64 10.60
CA LEU A 44 -45.00 1.78 9.29
C LEU A 44 -44.56 3.09 8.61
N GLN A 45 -44.57 3.13 7.28
CA GLN A 45 -44.28 4.35 6.51
C GLN A 45 -45.18 5.53 6.92
N ALA A 46 -46.43 5.25 7.30
CA ALA A 46 -47.38 6.24 7.82
C ALA A 46 -46.99 6.84 9.19
N ASP A 47 -46.12 6.16 9.94
CA ASP A 47 -45.58 6.63 11.22
C ASP A 47 -44.26 7.38 11.03
N ALA A 48 -43.39 6.91 10.12
CA ALA A 48 -42.21 7.66 9.69
C ALA A 48 -42.58 9.05 9.12
N ASN A 49 -43.65 9.13 8.33
CA ASN A 49 -44.16 10.39 7.77
C ASN A 49 -44.67 11.39 8.83
N LYS A 50 -44.94 10.96 10.08
CA LYS A 50 -45.34 11.84 11.20
C LYS A 50 -44.16 12.44 11.96
N GLY A 51 -42.93 12.09 11.58
CA GLY A 51 -41.69 12.64 12.14
C GLY A 51 -41.25 11.97 13.45
N VAL A 52 -39.95 12.14 13.75
CA VAL A 52 -39.24 11.39 14.81
C VAL A 52 -39.82 11.65 16.21
N LEU A 53 -40.25 12.89 16.53
CA LEU A 53 -40.86 13.20 17.83
C LEU A 53 -42.11 12.35 18.09
N SER A 54 -43.00 12.22 17.10
CA SER A 54 -44.25 11.44 17.24
C SER A 54 -43.98 9.95 17.47
N MET A 55 -42.89 9.42 16.89
CA MET A 55 -42.47 8.02 17.08
C MET A 55 -41.85 7.79 18.48
N ILE A 56 -41.14 8.76 19.02
CA ILE A 56 -40.62 8.74 20.41
C ILE A 56 -41.78 8.82 21.41
N GLU A 57 -42.72 9.75 21.25
CA GLU A 57 -43.89 9.91 22.12
C GLU A 57 -44.78 8.66 22.13
N ARG A 58 -44.97 8.03 20.95
CA ARG A 58 -45.70 6.76 20.82
C ARG A 58 -44.92 5.54 21.33
N GLY A 59 -43.63 5.69 21.63
CA GLY A 59 -42.78 4.62 22.17
C GLY A 59 -42.38 3.57 21.14
N LEU A 60 -42.47 3.92 19.84
CA LEU A 60 -41.98 3.11 18.73
C LEU A 60 -40.44 3.19 18.59
N ILE A 61 -39.86 4.26 19.14
CA ILE A 61 -38.41 4.53 19.14
C ILE A 61 -37.99 4.87 20.58
N PRO A 62 -36.98 4.19 21.16
CA PRO A 62 -36.44 4.57 22.46
C PRO A 62 -35.82 5.97 22.43
N PRO A 63 -36.03 6.83 23.45
CA PRO A 63 -35.49 8.21 23.46
C PRO A 63 -33.96 8.27 23.47
N THR A 64 -33.27 7.18 23.81
CA THR A 64 -31.80 7.04 23.78
C THR A 64 -31.24 6.56 22.43
N ALA A 65 -32.07 6.28 21.43
CA ALA A 65 -31.62 5.82 20.12
C ALA A 65 -30.91 6.94 19.32
N ARG A 66 -29.62 6.78 19.04
CA ARG A 66 -28.86 7.67 18.14
C ARG A 66 -29.27 7.40 16.67
N ILE A 67 -30.25 8.14 16.19
CA ILE A 67 -30.70 8.07 14.79
C ILE A 67 -29.89 9.04 13.92
N THR A 68 -29.05 8.50 13.05
CA THR A 68 -28.36 9.26 11.98
C THR A 68 -28.93 8.89 10.62
N PHE A 69 -30.02 9.55 10.20
CA PHE A 69 -30.44 9.53 8.81
C PHE A 69 -29.58 10.49 7.98
N GLN A 70 -28.59 9.96 7.26
CA GLN A 70 -28.04 10.66 6.11
C GLN A 70 -29.03 10.52 4.94
N ASN A 71 -30.03 11.39 4.89
CA ASN A 71 -30.79 11.56 3.65
C ASN A 71 -29.82 12.03 2.55
N PRO A 72 -29.76 11.37 1.38
CA PRO A 72 -28.96 11.89 0.28
C PRO A 72 -29.47 13.30 -0.09
N PRO A 73 -28.60 14.28 -0.37
CA PRO A 73 -29.00 15.67 -0.57
C PRO A 73 -29.81 15.92 -1.86
N ILE A 74 -30.12 14.86 -2.62
CA ILE A 74 -30.88 14.89 -3.87
C ILE A 74 -31.82 13.68 -3.86
N ILE A 75 -33.12 13.93 -4.08
CA ILE A 75 -34.11 12.86 -4.29
C ILE A 75 -33.90 12.31 -5.71
N PRO A 76 -33.58 11.02 -5.89
CA PRO A 76 -33.40 10.44 -7.22
C PRO A 76 -34.73 10.43 -7.98
N ARG A 77 -34.72 10.97 -9.20
CA ARG A 77 -35.86 10.97 -10.12
C ARG A 77 -35.43 10.24 -11.39
N ALA A 78 -36.22 9.25 -11.82
CA ALA A 78 -35.94 8.51 -13.05
C ALA A 78 -35.90 9.47 -14.25
N ALA A 79 -34.77 9.50 -14.96
CA ALA A 79 -34.61 10.26 -16.19
C ALA A 79 -35.06 9.40 -17.38
N PRO A 80 -35.94 9.88 -18.26
CA PRO A 80 -36.28 9.15 -19.48
C PRO A 80 -35.05 9.07 -20.40
N LEU A 81 -34.71 7.87 -20.84
CA LEU A 81 -33.76 7.67 -21.93
C LEU A 81 -34.40 8.11 -23.24
N HIS A 82 -33.66 8.85 -24.06
CA HIS A 82 -34.08 9.14 -25.44
C HIS A 82 -34.12 7.85 -26.25
N ARG A 83 -35.05 7.75 -27.21
CA ARG A 83 -35.05 6.68 -28.21
C ARG A 83 -33.84 6.82 -29.12
N PHE A 84 -33.36 5.71 -29.66
CA PHE A 84 -32.14 5.67 -30.49
C PHE A 84 -32.20 6.56 -31.74
N ASP A 85 -33.39 6.96 -32.17
CA ASP A 85 -33.64 7.70 -33.41
C ASP A 85 -33.58 9.25 -33.26
N GLU A 86 -33.42 9.79 -32.04
CA GLU A 86 -33.45 11.25 -31.79
C GLU A 86 -32.06 11.90 -31.70
N GLY A 87 -31.62 12.53 -32.79
CA GLY A 87 -30.37 13.32 -32.83
C GLY A 87 -30.46 14.65 -32.03
N ARG A 88 -29.39 15.00 -31.30
CA ARG A 88 -29.40 16.12 -30.33
C ARG A 88 -28.53 17.30 -30.75
N LYS A 89 -29.05 18.52 -30.61
CA LYS A 89 -28.29 19.78 -30.81
C LYS A 89 -27.35 20.06 -29.63
N SER A 90 -26.15 20.54 -29.91
CA SER A 90 -25.11 20.87 -28.93
C SER A 90 -25.31 22.25 -28.29
N PHE A 91 -24.97 22.37 -27.00
CA PHE A 91 -24.84 23.66 -26.30
C PHE A 91 -23.41 23.80 -25.76
N ALA A 92 -22.79 24.95 -26.00
CA ALA A 92 -21.42 25.24 -25.59
C ALA A 92 -21.35 25.71 -24.11
N THR A 93 -20.34 25.26 -23.38
CA THR A 93 -20.09 25.61 -21.97
C THR A 93 -19.18 26.84 -21.83
N ALA A 94 -19.57 27.78 -20.97
CA ALA A 94 -18.74 28.93 -20.58
C ALA A 94 -17.84 28.59 -19.37
N PRO A 95 -16.61 29.13 -19.28
CA PRO A 95 -15.69 28.88 -18.17
C PRO A 95 -15.85 29.89 -17.01
N PHE A 96 -15.62 29.45 -15.77
CA PHE A 96 -15.50 30.32 -14.59
C PHE A 96 -14.25 30.01 -13.75
N ALA A 97 -13.80 31.02 -12.98
CA ALA A 97 -12.43 31.14 -12.47
C ALA A 97 -12.14 30.44 -11.12
N ALA A 98 -10.85 30.31 -10.79
CA ALA A 98 -10.34 29.61 -9.60
C ALA A 98 -9.90 30.57 -8.47
N PRO A 99 -10.07 30.22 -7.17
CA PRO A 99 -9.54 30.99 -6.04
C PRO A 99 -8.09 30.65 -5.66
N GLN A 100 -7.40 31.60 -4.99
CA GLN A 100 -5.98 31.55 -4.63
C GLN A 100 -5.69 30.92 -3.25
N ARG A 101 -4.39 30.69 -2.96
CA ARG A 101 -3.85 30.21 -1.68
C ARG A 101 -3.59 31.36 -0.69
N THR A 102 -3.58 31.05 0.60
CA THR A 102 -3.10 31.91 1.70
C THR A 102 -1.86 31.31 2.39
N GLU A 103 -1.03 32.19 2.97
CA GLU A 103 0.30 31.87 3.54
C GLU A 103 0.33 31.81 5.08
N SER A 104 1.50 31.46 5.62
CA SER A 104 1.79 31.12 7.03
C SER A 104 2.30 32.30 7.90
N ILE A 105 2.24 32.15 9.23
CA ILE A 105 2.72 33.11 10.26
C ILE A 105 3.94 32.51 11.03
N PRO A 106 4.91 33.30 11.55
CA PRO A 106 6.22 32.83 12.02
C PRO A 106 6.36 32.55 13.53
N GLU A 107 7.48 31.92 13.92
CA GLU A 107 7.89 31.57 15.30
C GLU A 107 8.62 32.71 16.06
N GLU A 108 8.55 32.71 17.39
CA GLU A 108 9.39 33.51 18.29
C GLU A 108 10.34 32.65 19.15
N MET A 109 11.60 33.11 19.32
CA MET A 109 12.58 32.53 20.24
C MET A 109 12.60 33.23 21.61
N LYS A 110 12.83 32.48 22.70
CA LYS A 110 13.22 33.02 24.02
C LYS A 110 14.56 32.46 24.49
N THR A 111 15.50 33.35 24.82
CA THR A 111 16.78 33.02 25.45
C THR A 111 16.72 33.15 26.97
N LEU A 112 17.32 32.18 27.68
CA LEU A 112 17.49 32.18 29.14
C LEU A 112 18.88 32.72 29.53
N SER A 113 18.93 33.53 30.60
CA SER A 113 20.15 34.09 31.17
C SER A 113 20.46 33.53 32.56
N LEU A 114 21.68 33.02 32.78
CA LEU A 114 22.14 32.55 34.08
C LEU A 114 23.11 33.54 34.75
N LYS A 115 22.83 33.88 36.02
CA LYS A 115 23.68 34.76 36.86
C LYS A 115 24.89 33.99 37.40
N ARG A 116 25.99 34.72 37.65
CA ARG A 116 27.26 34.20 38.19
C ARG A 116 27.63 34.97 39.46
N GLN A 117 27.74 34.29 40.60
CA GLN A 117 28.12 34.90 41.88
C GLN A 117 29.65 35.08 42.00
N ARG A 118 30.05 36.09 42.78
CA ARG A 118 31.43 36.32 43.26
C ARG A 118 31.50 35.96 44.75
N SER A 119 32.57 35.29 45.16
CA SER A 119 32.98 35.15 46.57
C SER A 119 34.24 35.98 46.86
N LYS A 120 34.38 36.44 48.11
CA LYS A 120 35.47 37.32 48.58
C LYS A 120 36.69 36.51 49.05
N ALA A 121 37.84 37.18 49.14
CA ALA A 121 39.05 36.67 49.79
C ALA A 121 39.51 37.61 50.91
N MET A 122 40.03 37.05 52.00
CA MET A 122 40.83 37.60 53.12
C MET A 122 40.90 36.46 54.18
N LYS A 123 41.91 36.29 55.03
CA LYS A 123 43.31 36.77 55.13
C LYS A 123 43.94 35.90 56.24
N VAL A 124 45.13 35.33 56.05
CA VAL A 124 45.79 34.49 57.10
C VAL A 124 47.24 34.95 57.31
N THR A 125 47.69 34.74 58.55
CA THR A 125 48.84 35.33 59.25
C THR A 125 50.19 34.69 58.88
N ALA A 126 51.28 35.40 59.18
CA ALA A 126 52.65 34.90 59.02
C ALA A 126 52.96 33.70 59.95
N PRO A 127 53.80 32.74 59.52
CA PRO A 127 54.26 31.65 60.36
C PRO A 127 55.46 32.04 61.25
N SER A 128 55.49 31.44 62.43
CA SER A 128 56.52 31.52 63.46
C SER A 128 57.82 30.80 63.07
N LYS A 129 58.96 31.25 63.66
CA LYS A 129 60.22 30.51 63.63
C LYS A 129 60.08 29.13 64.29
N THR A 130 60.37 28.06 63.57
CA THR A 130 60.54 26.69 64.11
C THR A 130 62.03 26.36 64.28
N GLN A 131 62.35 25.55 65.30
CA GLN A 131 63.71 25.13 65.62
C GLN A 131 64.26 24.14 64.56
N LYS A 132 65.52 24.28 64.16
CA LYS A 132 66.21 23.35 63.24
C LYS A 132 66.65 22.07 63.96
N SER A 133 66.45 20.91 63.33
CA SER A 133 67.18 19.66 63.57
C SER A 133 68.62 19.77 63.01
N PRO A 134 69.66 19.17 63.64
CA PRO A 134 71.05 19.37 63.20
C PRO A 134 71.52 18.59 61.95
N TRP A 135 70.64 17.81 61.30
CA TRP A 135 71.04 16.78 60.33
C TRP A 135 70.31 16.84 58.98
N ASP A 136 69.56 17.91 58.72
CA ASP A 136 68.92 18.15 57.43
C ASP A 136 69.79 19.12 56.60
N TYR A 137 70.51 18.61 55.60
CA TYR A 137 71.38 19.38 54.68
C TYR A 137 70.59 20.21 53.67
N ASP A 138 69.58 20.93 54.14
CA ASP A 138 68.66 21.72 53.34
C ASP A 138 69.14 23.17 53.24
N PHE A 139 69.03 23.74 52.05
CA PHE A 139 69.50 25.10 51.76
C PHE A 139 68.52 25.89 50.90
N PHE A 140 68.68 27.20 50.89
CA PHE A 140 67.82 28.12 50.14
C PHE A 140 68.45 28.55 48.81
N ILE A 141 67.60 28.71 47.80
CA ILE A 141 67.91 29.42 46.55
C ILE A 141 67.09 30.70 46.53
N TYR A 142 67.76 31.85 46.38
CA TYR A 142 67.12 33.16 46.31
C TYR A 142 67.23 33.71 44.88
N ASN A 143 66.10 34.12 44.29
CA ASN A 143 65.99 34.62 42.92
C ASN A 143 66.65 33.70 41.87
N GLY A 144 66.63 32.39 42.10
CA GLY A 144 67.28 31.39 41.25
C GLY A 144 68.82 31.40 41.27
N VAL A 145 69.44 31.92 42.33
CA VAL A 145 70.89 31.86 42.58
C VAL A 145 71.13 31.19 43.94
N VAL A 146 72.00 30.18 43.99
CA VAL A 146 72.47 29.57 45.25
C VAL A 146 73.52 30.48 45.90
N ASP A 147 73.36 30.78 47.19
CA ASP A 147 74.43 31.42 47.97
C ASP A 147 75.53 30.40 48.29
N LYS A 148 76.66 30.53 47.57
CA LYS A 148 77.82 29.64 47.70
C LYS A 148 78.60 29.84 49.01
N THR A 149 78.27 30.87 49.79
CA THR A 149 78.91 31.20 51.08
C THR A 149 78.06 30.79 52.29
N ALA A 150 76.82 30.37 52.08
CA ALA A 150 75.94 29.93 53.15
C ALA A 150 76.46 28.64 53.83
N PRO A 151 76.48 28.58 55.18
CA PRO A 151 77.04 27.42 55.91
C PRO A 151 76.27 26.12 55.63
N ASP A 152 74.94 26.21 55.50
CA ASP A 152 74.08 25.07 55.16
C ASP A 152 74.45 24.46 53.78
N PHE A 153 74.79 25.29 52.80
CA PHE A 153 75.19 24.85 51.46
C PHE A 153 76.62 24.31 51.42
N LEU A 154 77.54 24.89 52.21
CA LEU A 154 78.90 24.37 52.35
C LEU A 154 78.89 22.98 53.01
N ALA A 155 78.09 22.79 54.07
CA ALA A 155 77.91 21.49 54.71
C ALA A 155 77.32 20.43 53.75
N PHE A 156 76.29 20.81 52.97
CA PHE A 156 75.74 19.95 51.91
C PHE A 156 76.82 19.57 50.87
N LYS A 157 77.63 20.53 50.42
CA LYS A 157 78.69 20.31 49.44
C LYS A 157 79.81 19.40 49.94
N GLU A 158 80.22 19.54 51.19
CA GLU A 158 81.25 18.70 51.81
C GLU A 158 80.78 17.25 51.93
N HIS A 159 79.55 17.06 52.43
CA HIS A 159 78.92 15.74 52.60
C HIS A 159 78.73 14.97 51.28
N TYR A 160 78.32 15.65 50.20
CA TYR A 160 78.08 15.02 48.88
C TYR A 160 79.21 15.28 47.85
N SER A 161 80.45 15.44 48.33
CA SER A 161 81.62 15.76 47.50
C SER A 161 81.88 14.76 46.36
N LEU A 162 81.61 13.47 46.56
CA LEU A 162 81.83 12.41 45.55
C LEU A 162 80.88 12.50 44.34
N SER A 163 79.67 13.02 44.50
CA SER A 163 78.65 13.16 43.44
C SER A 163 78.44 14.61 43.00
N TRP A 164 79.34 15.52 43.40
CA TRP A 164 79.18 16.95 43.24
C TRP A 164 79.02 17.42 41.79
N GLY A 165 79.64 16.75 40.81
CA GLY A 165 79.53 17.11 39.39
C GLY A 165 78.10 17.00 38.86
N SER A 166 77.42 15.89 39.14
CA SER A 166 76.02 15.67 38.74
C SER A 166 75.06 16.57 39.51
N ILE A 167 75.31 16.78 40.81
CA ILE A 167 74.57 17.72 41.66
C ILE A 167 74.67 19.14 41.11
N PHE A 168 75.85 19.57 40.69
CA PHE A 168 76.07 20.90 40.11
C PHE A 168 75.28 21.08 38.80
N SER A 169 75.34 20.12 37.88
CA SER A 169 74.55 20.15 36.63
C SER A 169 73.03 20.20 36.89
N LEU A 170 72.54 19.41 37.84
CA LEU A 170 71.13 19.45 38.26
C LEU A 170 70.76 20.81 38.87
N LEU A 171 71.63 21.39 39.72
CA LEU A 171 71.42 22.71 40.30
C LEU A 171 71.43 23.82 39.25
N GLU A 172 72.25 23.77 38.20
CA GLU A 172 72.18 24.73 37.09
C GLU A 172 70.83 24.67 36.37
N HIS A 173 70.26 23.47 36.20
CA HIS A 173 68.92 23.30 35.62
C HIS A 173 67.81 23.84 36.53
N ILE A 174 67.93 23.63 37.85
CA ILE A 174 67.01 24.19 38.85
C ILE A 174 67.12 25.71 38.89
N GLU A 175 68.32 26.28 39.04
CA GLU A 175 68.57 27.72 39.01
C GLU A 175 67.99 28.37 37.75
N LYS A 176 68.26 27.79 36.57
CA LYS A 176 67.72 28.27 35.30
C LYS A 176 66.18 28.25 35.29
N PHE A 177 65.56 27.18 35.78
CA PHE A 177 64.10 27.10 35.87
C PHE A 177 63.54 28.17 36.82
N LEU A 178 64.16 28.38 37.99
CA LEU A 178 63.70 29.39 38.95
C LEU A 178 63.84 30.82 38.38
N LYS A 179 64.92 31.09 37.63
CA LYS A 179 65.11 32.33 36.85
C LYS A 179 64.07 32.48 35.73
N ASP A 180 63.78 31.42 34.97
CA ASP A 180 62.79 31.40 33.89
C ASP A 180 61.36 31.70 34.37
N TYR A 181 61.01 31.37 35.61
CA TYR A 181 59.68 31.61 36.19
C TYR A 181 59.62 32.73 37.24
N ALA A 182 60.72 33.48 37.45
CA ALA A 182 60.85 34.53 38.47
C ALA A 182 60.35 34.07 39.86
N ILE A 183 60.88 32.93 40.34
CA ILE A 183 60.57 32.42 41.68
C ILE A 183 61.55 33.06 42.69
N PRO A 184 61.07 33.80 43.70
CA PRO A 184 61.93 34.65 44.53
C PRO A 184 62.71 33.86 45.59
N GLU A 185 62.14 32.79 46.13
CA GLU A 185 62.73 32.01 47.21
C GLU A 185 62.25 30.56 47.13
N VAL A 186 63.17 29.61 47.29
CA VAL A 186 62.89 28.18 47.36
C VAL A 186 63.82 27.52 48.37
N LYS A 187 63.28 26.73 49.30
CA LYS A 187 64.07 25.80 50.12
C LYS A 187 64.12 24.42 49.46
N ILE A 188 65.34 23.94 49.22
CA ILE A 188 65.63 22.62 48.63
C ILE A 188 65.92 21.62 49.73
N LYS A 189 65.30 20.44 49.61
CA LYS A 189 65.60 19.28 50.46
C LYS A 189 66.84 18.56 49.92
N GLY A 190 67.94 18.59 50.68
CA GLY A 190 69.23 18.08 50.23
C GLY A 190 69.16 16.58 49.89
N ASN A 191 68.54 15.79 50.76
CA ASN A 191 68.31 14.36 50.54
C ASN A 191 67.46 14.10 49.29
N SER A 192 66.38 14.86 49.08
CA SER A 192 65.49 14.70 47.92
C SER A 192 66.17 15.07 46.60
N LEU A 193 67.01 16.11 46.59
CA LEU A 193 67.84 16.49 45.43
C LEU A 193 68.74 15.32 45.01
N VAL A 194 69.39 14.66 45.97
CA VAL A 194 70.27 13.51 45.71
C VAL A 194 69.49 12.29 45.20
N THR A 195 68.29 12.03 45.72
CA THR A 195 67.44 10.93 45.20
C THR A 195 66.97 11.15 43.76
N LEU A 196 66.95 12.39 43.26
CA LEU A 196 66.56 12.69 41.87
C LEU A 196 67.70 12.46 40.86
N LEU A 197 68.96 12.42 41.30
CA LEU A 197 70.13 12.37 40.41
C LEU A 197 70.08 11.22 39.39
N PRO A 198 69.76 9.95 39.73
CA PRO A 198 69.78 8.86 38.77
C PRO A 198 68.77 9.04 37.64
N GLU A 199 67.61 9.63 37.92
CA GLU A 199 66.61 9.96 36.89
C GLU A 199 67.04 11.14 36.03
N PHE A 200 67.69 12.14 36.64
CA PHE A 200 68.19 13.31 35.92
C PHE A 200 69.34 12.96 34.98
N GLU A 201 70.29 12.13 35.40
CA GLU A 201 71.40 11.64 34.57
C GLU A 201 70.90 10.86 33.35
N LEU A 202 69.84 10.06 33.50
CA LEU A 202 69.22 9.32 32.40
C LEU A 202 68.47 10.24 31.40
N LYS A 203 67.75 11.25 31.90
CA LYS A 203 66.84 12.09 31.08
C LYS A 203 67.50 13.37 30.54
N ASN A 204 68.57 13.83 31.20
CA ASN A 204 69.22 15.14 31.03
C ASN A 204 68.24 16.32 30.85
N LYS A 205 67.11 16.27 31.56
CA LYS A 205 66.02 17.23 31.46
C LYS A 205 65.13 17.20 32.69
N LEU A 206 65.08 18.31 33.42
CA LEU A 206 64.20 18.50 34.56
C LEU A 206 62.75 18.78 34.09
N THR A 207 61.77 18.03 34.59
CA THR A 207 60.35 18.37 34.39
C THR A 207 59.77 19.11 35.61
N ARG A 208 58.53 19.61 35.49
CA ARG A 208 57.89 20.36 36.59
C ARG A 208 57.61 19.51 37.83
N SER A 209 57.26 18.22 37.66
CA SER A 209 57.07 17.29 38.77
C SER A 209 58.38 17.06 39.52
N ASP A 210 59.46 16.86 38.76
CA ASP A 210 60.80 16.50 39.26
C ASP A 210 61.41 17.65 40.07
N LEU A 211 61.16 18.90 39.66
CA LEU A 211 61.51 20.06 40.48
C LEU A 211 60.72 20.07 41.79
N LEU A 212 59.40 19.89 41.74
CA LEU A 212 58.52 20.01 42.90
C LEU A 212 58.79 18.95 43.97
N SER A 213 59.20 17.73 43.59
CA SER A 213 59.57 16.68 44.55
C SER A 213 60.80 17.00 45.40
N VAL A 214 61.62 17.96 44.98
CA VAL A 214 62.85 18.37 45.67
C VAL A 214 62.62 19.55 46.64
N LEU A 215 61.43 20.17 46.63
CA LEU A 215 61.17 21.40 47.39
C LEU A 215 60.51 21.11 48.75
N GLU A 216 60.75 21.98 49.73
CA GLU A 216 60.05 21.89 51.02
C GLU A 216 58.58 22.30 50.94
N ASN A 217 58.31 23.41 50.23
CA ASN A 217 56.99 24.00 50.06
C ASN A 217 56.52 23.92 48.59
N PRO A 218 56.25 22.71 48.05
CA PRO A 218 55.91 22.55 46.64
C PRO A 218 54.54 23.12 46.28
N VAL A 219 53.60 23.20 47.23
CA VAL A 219 52.22 23.64 46.96
C VAL A 219 52.17 25.11 46.53
N ASP A 220 52.82 26.01 47.27
CA ASP A 220 52.82 27.46 46.97
C ASP A 220 53.55 27.76 45.65
N ILE A 221 54.66 27.06 45.42
CA ILE A 221 55.45 27.20 44.18
C ILE A 221 54.66 26.64 42.99
N GLN A 222 53.96 25.52 43.15
CA GLN A 222 53.06 24.98 42.13
C GLN A 222 51.87 25.92 41.87
N MET A 223 51.32 26.58 42.90
CA MET A 223 50.30 27.63 42.70
C MET A 223 50.86 28.80 41.89
N MET A 224 52.08 29.28 42.19
CA MET A 224 52.75 30.32 41.40
C MET A 224 53.01 29.89 39.95
N LEU A 225 53.50 28.67 39.72
CA LEU A 225 53.76 28.13 38.37
C LEU A 225 52.50 28.01 37.51
N ASN A 226 51.35 27.77 38.15
CA ASN A 226 50.05 27.70 37.49
C ASN A 226 49.41 29.07 37.21
N LEU A 227 49.94 30.18 37.76
CA LEU A 227 49.44 31.52 37.47
C LEU A 227 49.70 31.88 35.99
N PRO A 228 48.65 32.22 35.21
CA PRO A 228 48.82 32.63 33.82
C PRO A 228 49.76 33.83 33.70
N GLY A 229 50.84 33.65 32.93
CA GLY A 229 51.84 34.68 32.68
C GLY A 229 53.05 34.68 33.60
N GLN A 230 53.15 33.79 34.60
CA GLN A 230 54.33 33.73 35.49
C GLN A 230 55.64 33.49 34.71
N ARG A 231 55.65 32.61 33.69
CA ARG A 231 56.79 32.39 32.79
C ARG A 231 57.31 33.67 32.09
N TYR A 232 56.46 34.67 31.89
CA TYR A 232 56.85 35.92 31.20
C TYR A 232 57.43 36.98 32.14
N LYS A 233 57.46 36.72 33.45
CA LYS A 233 58.13 37.58 34.45
C LYS A 233 59.60 37.22 34.64
N GLY A 234 59.99 36.00 34.30
CA GLY A 234 61.36 35.51 34.44
C GLY A 234 62.30 35.98 33.33
N GLN A 235 63.51 35.43 33.36
CA GLN A 235 64.52 35.65 32.33
C GLN A 235 63.97 35.34 30.93
N ASP A 236 64.30 36.20 29.97
CA ASP A 236 63.82 36.18 28.58
C ASP A 236 62.28 36.21 28.40
N GLY A 237 61.53 36.57 29.45
CA GLY A 237 60.07 36.55 29.48
C GLY A 237 59.39 37.37 28.36
N LYS A 238 60.03 38.44 27.88
CA LYS A 238 59.58 39.22 26.70
C LYS A 238 59.66 38.41 25.40
N ILE A 239 60.73 37.65 25.20
CA ILE A 239 60.95 36.80 24.01
C ILE A 239 59.95 35.63 24.05
N GLU A 240 59.79 34.99 25.21
CA GLU A 240 58.83 33.90 25.42
C GLU A 240 57.39 34.34 25.22
N ALA A 241 57.02 35.53 25.72
CA ALA A 241 55.70 36.12 25.45
C ALA A 241 55.50 36.36 23.95
N ALA A 242 56.49 36.95 23.26
CA ALA A 242 56.43 37.17 21.82
C ALA A 242 56.30 35.85 21.04
N MET A 243 57.11 34.83 21.35
CA MET A 243 57.02 33.49 20.75
C MET A 243 55.64 32.87 20.98
N LYS A 244 55.09 32.94 22.20
CA LYS A 244 53.77 32.40 22.50
C LYS A 244 52.65 33.13 21.77
N ILE A 245 52.70 34.47 21.70
CA ILE A 245 51.73 35.28 20.96
C ILE A 245 51.79 34.93 19.47
N GLN A 246 52.98 34.90 18.87
CA GLN A 246 53.18 34.51 17.47
C GLN A 246 52.70 33.10 17.18
N ALA A 247 53.02 32.12 18.03
CA ALA A 247 52.57 30.73 17.87
C ALA A 247 51.03 30.62 17.97
N THR A 248 50.43 31.35 18.90
CA THR A 248 48.96 31.40 19.08
C THR A 248 48.28 32.03 17.85
N TRP A 249 48.84 33.12 17.32
CA TRP A 249 48.32 33.77 16.09
C TRP A 249 48.49 32.89 14.84
N LYS A 250 49.65 32.25 14.67
CA LYS A 250 49.91 31.27 13.59
C LYS A 250 48.90 30.11 13.67
N CYS A 251 48.65 29.58 14.86
CA CYS A 251 47.66 28.52 15.10
C CYS A 251 46.23 28.99 14.79
N TYR A 252 45.83 30.19 15.24
CA TYR A 252 44.52 30.77 14.93
C TYR A 252 44.30 30.94 13.43
N LYS A 253 45.28 31.52 12.71
CA LYS A 253 45.24 31.70 11.25
C LYS A 253 45.12 30.34 10.53
N ALA A 254 45.97 29.36 10.88
CA ALA A 254 45.91 28.02 10.32
C ALA A 254 44.57 27.31 10.58
N ARG A 255 44.05 27.39 11.82
CA ARG A 255 42.76 26.82 12.21
C ARG A 255 41.60 27.43 11.42
N ARG A 256 41.60 28.75 11.21
CA ARG A 256 40.58 29.45 10.40
C ARG A 256 40.60 28.96 8.94
N PHE A 257 41.78 28.85 8.32
CA PHE A 257 41.89 28.28 6.97
C PHE A 257 41.45 26.82 6.90
N PHE A 258 41.88 25.98 7.85
CA PHE A 258 41.47 24.57 7.92
C PHE A 258 39.96 24.40 8.08
N GLN A 259 39.29 25.23 8.88
CA GLN A 259 37.83 25.22 9.01
C GLN A 259 37.13 25.58 7.69
N THR A 260 37.61 26.59 6.97
CA THR A 260 37.08 26.95 5.64
C THR A 260 37.30 25.82 4.63
N TYR A 261 38.53 25.29 4.54
CA TYR A 261 38.86 24.17 3.66
C TYR A 261 38.00 22.93 3.95
N ARG A 262 37.83 22.56 5.23
CA ARG A 262 37.00 21.41 5.63
C ARG A 262 35.53 21.60 5.23
N ARG A 263 34.97 22.81 5.39
CA ARG A 263 33.61 23.15 4.93
C ARG A 263 33.49 23.03 3.41
N GLN A 264 34.43 23.60 2.66
CA GLN A 264 34.47 23.54 1.19
C GLN A 264 34.62 22.10 0.69
N LYS A 265 35.52 21.31 1.29
CA LYS A 265 35.73 19.90 0.94
C LYS A 265 34.48 19.06 1.19
N TRP A 266 33.81 19.25 2.33
CA TRP A 266 32.54 18.59 2.61
C TRP A 266 31.45 18.99 1.61
N ALA A 267 31.26 20.28 1.35
CA ALA A 267 30.30 20.78 0.36
C ALA A 267 30.59 20.23 -1.05
N SER A 268 31.87 20.17 -1.46
CA SER A 268 32.26 19.57 -2.75
C SER A 268 31.86 18.10 -2.86
N GLY A 269 31.95 17.33 -1.77
CA GLY A 269 31.52 15.93 -1.73
C GLY A 269 30.01 15.79 -1.86
N VAL A 270 29.24 16.61 -1.14
CA VAL A 270 27.77 16.64 -1.25
C VAL A 270 27.32 16.99 -2.67
N ILE A 271 27.91 18.05 -3.26
CA ILE A 271 27.60 18.49 -4.63
C ILE A 271 27.99 17.41 -5.65
N ALA A 272 29.18 16.80 -5.53
CA ALA A 272 29.62 15.74 -6.43
C ALA A 272 28.72 14.51 -6.37
N ILE A 273 28.32 14.05 -5.17
CA ILE A 273 27.40 12.91 -5.02
C ILE A 273 26.03 13.24 -5.61
N ALA A 274 25.48 14.43 -5.33
CA ALA A 274 24.20 14.86 -5.90
C ALA A 274 24.24 14.94 -7.44
N TRP A 275 25.34 15.44 -8.01
CA TRP A 275 25.56 15.51 -9.45
C TRP A 275 25.71 14.13 -10.10
N LEU A 276 26.49 13.22 -9.49
CA LEU A 276 26.63 11.83 -9.96
C LEU A 276 25.29 11.09 -9.94
N LEU A 277 24.50 11.24 -8.88
CA LEU A 277 23.15 10.67 -8.79
C LEU A 277 22.21 11.29 -9.83
N HIS A 278 22.30 12.61 -10.09
CA HIS A 278 21.55 13.27 -11.16
C HIS A 278 21.92 12.70 -12.53
N CYS A 279 23.21 12.65 -12.87
CA CYS A 279 23.71 12.11 -14.14
C CYS A 279 23.28 10.65 -14.33
N HIS A 280 23.41 9.82 -13.30
CA HIS A 280 22.99 8.42 -13.33
C HIS A 280 21.48 8.27 -13.55
N LYS A 281 20.66 9.05 -12.81
CA LYS A 281 19.20 9.07 -12.94
C LYS A 281 18.75 9.56 -14.33
N THR A 282 19.41 10.57 -14.89
CA THR A 282 19.14 11.09 -16.23
C THR A 282 19.51 10.07 -17.31
N ARG A 283 20.66 9.40 -17.19
CA ARG A 283 21.05 8.27 -18.07
C ARG A 283 20.05 7.12 -18.00
N LEU A 284 19.67 6.67 -16.80
CA LEU A 284 18.67 5.61 -16.63
C LEU A 284 17.31 5.99 -17.21
N ARG A 285 16.85 7.24 -17.03
CA ARG A 285 15.61 7.73 -17.64
C ARG A 285 15.66 7.67 -19.17
N LYS A 286 16.79 8.01 -19.79
CA LYS A 286 16.98 7.91 -21.24
C LYS A 286 16.89 6.45 -21.70
N LEU A 287 17.66 5.55 -21.10
CA LEU A 287 17.67 4.12 -21.43
C LEU A 287 16.29 3.47 -21.25
N LEU A 288 15.55 3.84 -20.19
CA LEU A 288 14.19 3.36 -19.96
C LEU A 288 13.19 3.91 -21.00
N LYS A 289 13.38 5.14 -21.50
CA LYS A 289 12.55 5.70 -22.59
C LYS A 289 12.80 4.94 -23.88
N GLU A 290 14.07 4.82 -24.28
CA GLU A 290 14.52 4.10 -25.49
C GLU A 290 14.04 2.62 -25.46
N SER A 291 14.07 1.97 -24.29
CA SER A 291 13.56 0.60 -24.17
C SER A 291 12.05 0.50 -24.31
N ARG A 292 11.28 1.44 -23.74
CA ARG A 292 9.81 1.47 -23.86
C ARG A 292 9.36 1.75 -25.29
N GLU A 293 10.05 2.65 -25.99
CA GLU A 293 9.83 2.92 -27.42
C GLU A 293 10.06 1.65 -28.25
N ARG A 294 11.16 0.92 -27.98
CA ARG A 294 11.44 -0.37 -28.62
C ARG A 294 10.38 -1.44 -28.34
N HIS A 295 9.93 -1.58 -27.09
CA HIS A 295 8.87 -2.52 -26.73
C HIS A 295 7.53 -2.20 -27.43
N LEU A 296 7.22 -0.90 -27.61
CA LEU A 296 6.02 -0.45 -28.33
C LEU A 296 6.11 -0.74 -29.83
N GLU A 297 7.26 -0.48 -30.46
CA GLU A 297 7.43 -0.77 -31.89
C GLU A 297 7.44 -2.28 -32.17
N ASN A 298 8.13 -3.06 -31.34
CA ASN A 298 8.09 -4.52 -31.39
C ASN A 298 6.65 -5.07 -31.21
N PHE A 299 5.86 -4.47 -30.31
CA PHE A 299 4.44 -4.78 -30.18
C PHE A 299 3.67 -4.47 -31.47
N ARG A 300 3.85 -3.30 -32.08
CA ARG A 300 3.18 -2.91 -33.33
C ARG A 300 3.50 -3.87 -34.48
N ILE A 301 4.76 -4.24 -34.63
CA ILE A 301 5.20 -5.22 -35.65
C ILE A 301 4.52 -6.58 -35.42
N ARG A 302 4.57 -7.11 -34.18
CA ARG A 302 3.94 -8.40 -33.85
C ARG A 302 2.42 -8.36 -33.92
N ALA A 303 1.78 -7.22 -33.60
CA ALA A 303 0.33 -7.03 -33.70
C ALA A 303 -0.14 -7.00 -35.17
N LYS A 304 0.59 -6.30 -36.07
CA LYS A 304 0.34 -6.36 -37.52
C LYS A 304 0.45 -7.79 -38.05
N HIS A 305 1.50 -8.52 -37.66
CA HIS A 305 1.67 -9.93 -38.04
C HIS A 305 0.55 -10.83 -37.50
N LEU A 306 0.12 -10.64 -36.25
CA LEU A 306 -1.00 -11.38 -35.64
C LEU A 306 -2.31 -11.11 -36.39
N ALA A 307 -2.60 -9.84 -36.70
CA ALA A 307 -3.80 -9.45 -37.44
C ALA A 307 -3.85 -10.06 -38.86
N ALA A 308 -2.76 -9.94 -39.62
CA ALA A 308 -2.65 -10.51 -40.96
C ALA A 308 -2.82 -12.05 -40.98
N ASN A 309 -2.31 -12.74 -39.95
CA ASN A 309 -2.39 -14.20 -39.83
C ASN A 309 -3.59 -14.71 -39.02
N TRP A 310 -4.48 -13.83 -38.52
CA TRP A 310 -5.49 -14.20 -37.53
C TRP A 310 -6.42 -15.33 -37.99
N ASN A 311 -6.83 -15.34 -39.26
CA ASN A 311 -7.68 -16.39 -39.82
C ASN A 311 -7.02 -17.78 -39.82
N ARG A 312 -5.69 -17.84 -39.99
CA ARG A 312 -4.90 -19.07 -39.89
C ARG A 312 -4.73 -19.48 -38.42
N ILE A 313 -4.34 -18.52 -37.56
CA ILE A 313 -4.04 -18.77 -36.14
C ILE A 313 -5.32 -19.17 -35.38
N ARG A 314 -6.47 -18.55 -35.64
CA ARG A 314 -7.74 -18.89 -34.95
C ARG A 314 -8.25 -20.29 -35.25
N THR A 315 -7.75 -20.93 -36.31
CA THR A 315 -8.15 -22.28 -36.73
C THR A 315 -7.07 -23.35 -36.51
N SER A 316 -5.86 -22.94 -36.13
CA SER A 316 -4.73 -23.82 -35.82
C SER A 316 -4.71 -24.26 -34.34
N ARG A 317 -3.77 -25.17 -34.01
CA ARG A 317 -3.43 -25.48 -32.61
C ARG A 317 -2.57 -24.35 -32.04
N ARG A 318 -3.00 -23.73 -30.94
CA ARG A 318 -2.38 -22.52 -30.37
C ARG A 318 -2.39 -22.51 -28.85
N THR A 319 -1.44 -21.78 -28.26
CA THR A 319 -1.34 -21.59 -26.81
C THR A 319 -1.73 -20.17 -26.43
N ILE A 320 -2.78 -20.02 -25.63
CA ILE A 320 -3.22 -18.73 -25.09
C ILE A 320 -2.56 -18.53 -23.72
N ILE A 321 -1.81 -17.44 -23.56
CA ILE A 321 -1.18 -17.07 -22.29
C ILE A 321 -1.99 -15.96 -21.65
N HIS A 322 -2.82 -16.30 -20.66
CA HIS A 322 -3.55 -15.29 -19.91
C HIS A 322 -2.66 -14.69 -18.83
N ILE A 323 -2.49 -13.37 -18.89
CA ILE A 323 -1.89 -12.58 -17.82
C ILE A 323 -2.98 -11.66 -17.27
N PRO A 324 -3.71 -12.02 -16.20
CA PRO A 324 -4.72 -11.14 -15.59
C PRO A 324 -4.08 -9.98 -14.80
N SER A 325 -3.16 -9.26 -15.46
CA SER A 325 -2.49 -8.06 -14.98
C SER A 325 -3.49 -6.91 -14.91
N LEU A 326 -3.58 -6.26 -13.75
CA LEU A 326 -4.34 -5.02 -13.59
C LEU A 326 -3.40 -3.82 -13.72
N GLY A 327 -3.11 -3.40 -14.95
CA GLY A 327 -2.09 -2.43 -15.31
C GLY A 327 -2.23 -0.98 -14.81
N TYR A 328 -3.10 -0.69 -13.83
CA TYR A 328 -3.42 0.67 -13.38
C TYR A 328 -2.19 1.49 -12.95
N SER A 329 -2.34 2.82 -12.90
CA SER A 329 -1.29 3.71 -12.38
C SER A 329 -0.96 3.38 -10.91
N GLN A 330 0.26 3.67 -10.47
CA GLN A 330 0.71 3.36 -9.10
C GLN A 330 -0.21 3.94 -8.01
N PRO A 331 -0.69 5.21 -8.07
CA PRO A 331 -1.60 5.74 -7.06
C PRO A 331 -2.92 4.99 -6.98
N VAL A 332 -3.47 4.56 -8.13
CA VAL A 332 -4.69 3.75 -8.16
C VAL A 332 -4.44 2.38 -7.51
N ARG A 333 -3.34 1.70 -7.85
CA ARG A 333 -3.00 0.39 -7.27
C ARG A 333 -2.78 0.43 -5.76
N GLN A 334 -2.21 1.52 -5.24
CA GLN A 334 -2.02 1.73 -3.79
C GLN A 334 -3.34 1.90 -3.03
N ASN A 335 -4.39 2.38 -3.69
CA ASN A 335 -5.73 2.55 -3.11
C ASN A 335 -6.65 1.33 -3.30
N ILE A 336 -6.20 0.28 -4.02
CA ILE A 336 -6.95 -0.97 -4.17
C ILE A 336 -6.54 -1.96 -3.07
N ALA A 337 -7.48 -2.24 -2.16
CA ALA A 337 -7.32 -3.27 -1.14
C ALA A 337 -7.21 -4.67 -1.76
N ASP A 338 -6.34 -5.51 -1.19
CA ASP A 338 -6.09 -6.90 -1.61
C ASP A 338 -5.81 -7.03 -3.14
N PHE A 339 -5.01 -6.11 -3.68
CA PHE A 339 -4.77 -5.96 -5.13
C PHE A 339 -4.33 -7.24 -5.86
N ASN A 340 -3.55 -8.12 -5.24
CA ASN A 340 -3.19 -9.41 -5.86
C ASN A 340 -4.38 -10.36 -5.98
N THR A 341 -5.34 -10.30 -5.06
CA THR A 341 -6.59 -11.08 -5.12
C THR A 341 -7.47 -10.60 -6.26
N GLN A 342 -7.58 -9.27 -6.46
CA GLN A 342 -8.27 -8.67 -7.61
C GLN A 342 -7.61 -9.04 -8.96
N GLN A 343 -6.32 -9.36 -8.99
CA GLN A 343 -5.66 -9.92 -10.19
C GLN A 343 -5.94 -11.42 -10.39
N ASN A 344 -6.54 -12.12 -9.42
CA ASN A 344 -6.83 -13.56 -9.51
C ASN A 344 -8.31 -13.90 -9.74
N THR A 345 -9.21 -12.91 -9.70
CA THR A 345 -10.66 -13.09 -9.90
C THR A 345 -11.02 -13.65 -11.29
N GLN A 346 -10.10 -13.56 -12.25
CA GLN A 346 -10.32 -13.90 -13.66
C GLN A 346 -10.04 -15.37 -14.00
N LEU A 347 -10.08 -16.30 -13.04
CA LEU A 347 -9.80 -17.73 -13.26
C LEU A 347 -10.72 -18.42 -14.28
N GLY A 348 -11.90 -17.85 -14.56
CA GLY A 348 -12.79 -18.31 -15.64
C GLY A 348 -12.13 -18.35 -17.03
N ARG A 349 -11.04 -17.58 -17.24
CA ARG A 349 -10.18 -17.63 -18.44
C ARG A 349 -9.65 -19.03 -18.77
N LEU A 350 -9.54 -19.93 -17.78
CA LEU A 350 -9.16 -21.33 -18.01
C LEU A 350 -10.12 -22.05 -18.99
N CYS A 351 -11.35 -21.56 -19.13
CA CYS A 351 -12.38 -22.12 -19.99
C CYS A 351 -12.15 -21.92 -21.50
N ASP A 352 -11.16 -21.11 -21.92
CA ASP A 352 -10.72 -21.02 -23.33
C ASP A 352 -10.27 -22.39 -23.90
N ILE A 353 -9.99 -23.36 -23.02
CA ILE A 353 -9.77 -24.78 -23.33
C ILE A 353 -10.97 -25.49 -23.99
N LEU A 354 -12.15 -24.85 -24.03
CA LEU A 354 -13.36 -25.33 -24.73
C LEU A 354 -13.09 -25.62 -26.22
N ASP A 355 -12.30 -24.78 -26.88
CA ASP A 355 -11.77 -25.06 -28.22
C ASP A 355 -10.71 -26.16 -28.10
N ALA A 356 -10.99 -27.34 -28.66
CA ALA A 356 -10.10 -28.51 -28.62
C ALA A 356 -8.68 -28.26 -29.18
N LYS A 357 -8.47 -27.19 -29.96
CA LYS A 357 -7.17 -26.80 -30.51
C LYS A 357 -6.38 -25.85 -29.59
N VAL A 358 -6.98 -25.31 -28.54
CA VAL A 358 -6.33 -24.40 -27.59
C VAL A 358 -5.59 -25.16 -26.49
N SER A 359 -4.43 -24.65 -26.08
CA SER A 359 -3.83 -24.90 -24.77
C SER A 359 -3.76 -23.59 -23.99
N VAL A 360 -3.97 -23.64 -22.67
CA VAL A 360 -4.02 -22.46 -21.81
C VAL A 360 -2.83 -22.41 -20.85
N ILE A 361 -2.12 -21.28 -20.81
CA ILE A 361 -1.17 -20.95 -19.73
C ILE A 361 -1.76 -19.79 -18.94
N TYR A 362 -2.15 -20.03 -17.68
CA TYR A 362 -2.66 -18.98 -16.79
C TYR A 362 -1.57 -18.53 -15.83
N ILE A 363 -1.26 -17.23 -15.83
CA ILE A 363 -0.34 -16.63 -14.88
C ILE A 363 -1.14 -16.26 -13.63
N CYS A 364 -0.76 -16.80 -12.48
CA CYS A 364 -1.49 -16.63 -11.22
C CYS A 364 -0.75 -15.64 -10.30
N SER A 365 -1.49 -14.70 -9.69
CA SER A 365 -0.96 -13.71 -8.73
C SER A 365 -0.69 -14.28 -7.33
N HIS A 366 -1.04 -15.55 -7.09
CA HIS A 366 -0.73 -16.30 -5.87
C HIS A 366 -0.26 -17.73 -6.22
N ARG A 367 0.34 -18.43 -5.25
CA ARG A 367 0.64 -19.85 -5.40
C ARG A 367 -0.61 -20.66 -5.05
N MET A 368 -1.24 -21.30 -6.03
CA MET A 368 -2.35 -22.21 -5.74
C MET A 368 -1.86 -23.41 -4.91
N ASN A 369 -2.66 -23.79 -3.92
CA ASN A 369 -2.51 -25.08 -3.23
C ASN A 369 -3.01 -26.25 -4.11
N ASP A 370 -2.67 -27.48 -3.73
CA ASP A 370 -3.03 -28.68 -4.50
C ASP A 370 -4.55 -28.94 -4.51
N GLU A 371 -5.25 -28.48 -3.47
CA GLU A 371 -6.71 -28.54 -3.32
C GLU A 371 -7.44 -27.71 -4.39
N LEU A 372 -7.07 -26.43 -4.57
CA LEU A 372 -7.63 -25.56 -5.61
C LEU A 372 -7.24 -26.05 -7.01
N LEU A 373 -6.02 -26.56 -7.19
CA LEU A 373 -5.63 -27.23 -8.43
C LEU A 373 -6.53 -28.43 -8.71
N LEU A 374 -6.85 -29.26 -7.71
CA LEU A 374 -7.81 -30.36 -7.82
C LEU A 374 -9.23 -29.88 -8.12
N TYR A 375 -9.65 -28.75 -7.55
CA TYR A 375 -10.96 -28.13 -7.81
C TYR A 375 -11.12 -27.69 -9.27
N TYR A 376 -10.17 -26.91 -9.78
CA TYR A 376 -10.20 -26.45 -11.18
C TYR A 376 -9.99 -27.61 -12.17
N ASN A 377 -9.16 -28.63 -11.85
CA ASN A 377 -9.10 -29.86 -12.63
C ASN A 377 -10.47 -30.55 -12.73
N LYS A 378 -11.22 -30.65 -11.62
CA LYS A 378 -12.57 -31.23 -11.62
C LYS A 378 -13.53 -30.41 -12.49
N ILE A 379 -13.61 -29.09 -12.31
CA ILE A 379 -14.47 -28.21 -13.14
C ILE A 379 -14.17 -28.39 -14.62
N LEU A 380 -12.90 -28.30 -15.03
CA LEU A 380 -12.53 -28.40 -16.44
C LEU A 380 -12.85 -29.81 -17.01
N SER A 381 -12.70 -30.88 -16.21
CA SER A 381 -13.00 -32.24 -16.66
C SER A 381 -14.49 -32.50 -17.01
N LEU A 382 -15.41 -31.64 -16.55
CA LEU A 382 -16.85 -31.78 -16.78
C LEU A 382 -17.27 -31.54 -18.23
N GLN A 383 -16.44 -30.97 -19.10
CA GLN A 383 -16.91 -30.52 -20.43
C GLN A 383 -17.44 -31.65 -21.32
N ALA A 384 -16.83 -32.84 -21.25
CA ALA A 384 -17.30 -33.99 -21.99
C ALA A 384 -18.65 -34.49 -21.45
N ALA A 385 -18.80 -34.57 -20.13
CA ALA A 385 -20.06 -34.91 -19.45
C ALA A 385 -21.19 -33.91 -19.72
N VAL A 386 -20.90 -32.60 -19.75
CA VAL A 386 -21.85 -31.55 -20.15
C VAL A 386 -22.34 -31.78 -21.58
N LYS A 387 -21.45 -32.19 -22.50
CA LYS A 387 -21.79 -32.44 -23.91
C LYS A 387 -22.58 -33.73 -24.13
N SER A 388 -22.28 -34.81 -23.39
CA SER A 388 -22.96 -36.10 -23.54
C SER A 388 -24.20 -36.27 -22.66
N GLY A 389 -24.31 -35.50 -21.58
CA GLY A 389 -25.34 -35.65 -20.55
C GLY A 389 -25.07 -36.80 -19.58
N ASN A 390 -23.85 -37.36 -19.57
CA ASN A 390 -23.46 -38.48 -18.71
C ASN A 390 -22.26 -38.08 -17.84
N PHE A 391 -22.42 -38.14 -16.52
CA PHE A 391 -21.42 -37.69 -15.54
C PHE A 391 -20.08 -38.44 -15.58
N GLU A 392 -20.08 -39.68 -16.06
CA GLU A 392 -18.90 -40.53 -16.19
C GLU A 392 -18.00 -40.16 -17.37
N ASP A 393 -18.52 -39.41 -18.36
CA ASP A 393 -17.76 -39.01 -19.55
C ASP A 393 -16.81 -37.84 -19.22
N ARG A 394 -15.79 -38.08 -18.39
CA ARG A 394 -14.81 -37.06 -18.00
C ARG A 394 -13.57 -37.09 -18.87
N SER A 395 -13.11 -35.90 -19.28
CA SER A 395 -11.86 -35.74 -20.02
C SER A 395 -10.72 -35.30 -19.09
N ASP A 396 -9.58 -35.98 -19.13
CA ASP A 396 -8.35 -35.42 -18.55
C ASP A 396 -7.83 -34.29 -19.46
N LEU A 397 -7.70 -33.10 -18.88
CA LEU A 397 -7.25 -31.88 -19.55
C LEU A 397 -5.94 -31.34 -18.94
N ARG A 398 -5.30 -32.07 -18.02
CA ARG A 398 -4.08 -31.64 -17.29
C ARG A 398 -2.93 -31.21 -18.18
N ASP A 399 -2.83 -31.72 -19.41
CA ASP A 399 -1.79 -31.32 -20.38
C ASP A 399 -2.19 -30.18 -21.30
N ARG A 400 -3.49 -29.86 -21.34
CA ARG A 400 -4.03 -28.75 -22.13
C ARG A 400 -4.09 -27.43 -21.36
N PHE A 401 -4.02 -27.41 -20.02
CA PHE A 401 -3.77 -26.19 -19.27
C PHE A 401 -2.58 -26.31 -18.29
N LYS A 402 -1.88 -25.21 -18.03
CA LYS A 402 -0.86 -25.12 -16.97
C LYS A 402 -0.99 -23.78 -16.23
N ILE A 403 -0.96 -23.82 -14.90
CA ILE A 403 -0.97 -22.62 -14.04
C ILE A 403 0.46 -22.33 -13.58
N ILE A 404 0.89 -21.07 -13.69
CA ILE A 404 2.25 -20.63 -13.36
C ILE A 404 2.20 -19.41 -12.45
N THR A 405 2.80 -19.49 -11.27
CA THR A 405 2.98 -18.36 -10.34
C THR A 405 4.38 -17.77 -10.54
N PRO A 406 4.51 -16.47 -10.88
CA PRO A 406 5.79 -15.76 -10.91
C PRO A 406 6.53 -15.80 -9.56
N GLU A 407 7.80 -16.21 -9.51
CA GLU A 407 8.53 -16.31 -8.24
C GLU A 407 8.74 -14.96 -7.53
N ALA A 408 8.72 -13.85 -8.27
CA ALA A 408 8.91 -12.51 -7.72
C ALA A 408 7.78 -12.05 -6.78
N ILE A 409 6.60 -12.71 -6.81
CA ILE A 409 5.50 -12.45 -5.87
C ILE A 409 5.95 -12.69 -4.42
N ASN A 410 6.80 -13.68 -4.19
CA ASN A 410 7.36 -13.98 -2.86
C ASN A 410 8.46 -13.00 -2.43
N ILE A 411 8.93 -12.14 -3.33
CA ILE A 411 10.00 -11.15 -3.11
C ILE A 411 9.38 -9.76 -2.87
N PHE A 412 8.40 -9.37 -3.69
CA PHE A 412 7.76 -8.04 -3.68
C PHE A 412 6.42 -8.04 -2.92
N THR A 413 6.41 -8.58 -1.70
CA THR A 413 5.19 -8.78 -0.90
C THR A 413 4.52 -7.50 -0.39
N LYS A 414 5.23 -6.36 -0.38
CA LYS A 414 4.73 -5.07 0.12
C LYS A 414 4.39 -4.07 -0.98
N GLN A 415 4.63 -4.41 -2.24
CA GLN A 415 4.46 -3.52 -3.38
C GLN A 415 3.24 -3.96 -4.17
N HIS A 416 2.32 -3.03 -4.44
CA HIS A 416 1.16 -3.28 -5.29
C HIS A 416 1.58 -3.32 -6.79
N MET A 417 2.45 -4.26 -7.17
CA MET A 417 2.93 -4.44 -8.55
C MET A 417 1.89 -5.19 -9.41
N CYS A 418 1.70 -4.79 -10.67
CA CYS A 418 0.82 -5.54 -11.56
C CYS A 418 1.48 -6.89 -11.95
N LEU A 419 0.67 -7.85 -12.36
CA LEU A 419 1.12 -9.22 -12.59
C LEU A 419 2.16 -9.31 -13.72
N ALA A 420 2.07 -8.44 -14.73
CA ALA A 420 3.09 -8.31 -15.77
C ALA A 420 4.45 -7.87 -15.19
N THR A 421 4.49 -6.93 -14.25
CA THR A 421 5.73 -6.53 -13.56
C THR A 421 6.33 -7.71 -12.77
N HIS A 422 5.50 -8.45 -12.02
CA HIS A 422 5.94 -9.63 -11.29
C HIS A 422 6.53 -10.69 -12.23
N LEU A 423 5.88 -10.95 -13.37
CA LEU A 423 6.35 -11.91 -14.37
C LEU A 423 7.65 -11.45 -15.06
N MET A 424 7.77 -10.16 -15.38
CA MET A 424 9.00 -9.57 -15.92
C MET A 424 10.19 -9.76 -14.98
N TYR A 425 9.98 -9.67 -13.66
CA TYR A 425 11.01 -9.94 -12.64
C TYR A 425 11.17 -11.42 -12.26
N SER A 426 10.50 -12.34 -12.96
CA SER A 426 10.49 -13.78 -12.68
C SER A 426 11.16 -14.61 -13.79
N PRO A 427 12.51 -14.65 -13.84
CA PRO A 427 13.25 -15.33 -14.90
C PRO A 427 12.99 -16.84 -14.97
N LYS A 428 12.69 -17.51 -13.85
CA LYS A 428 12.35 -18.94 -13.82
C LYS A 428 10.97 -19.16 -14.44
N ALA A 429 9.98 -18.34 -14.08
CA ALA A 429 8.66 -18.38 -14.71
C ALA A 429 8.74 -18.10 -16.21
N ILE A 430 9.46 -17.06 -16.64
CA ILE A 430 9.70 -16.76 -18.07
C ILE A 430 10.37 -17.94 -18.78
N LYS A 431 11.43 -18.53 -18.23
CA LYS A 431 12.10 -19.71 -18.81
C LYS A 431 11.14 -20.90 -18.93
N ARG A 432 10.31 -21.16 -17.91
CA ARG A 432 9.28 -22.21 -17.94
C ARG A 432 8.25 -21.96 -19.05
N ILE A 433 7.78 -20.72 -19.22
CA ILE A 433 6.83 -20.37 -20.28
C ILE A 433 7.47 -20.58 -21.66
N LYS A 434 8.71 -20.09 -21.88
CA LYS A 434 9.45 -20.32 -23.14
C LYS A 434 9.51 -21.79 -23.53
N ASN A 435 9.87 -22.66 -22.59
CA ASN A 435 9.94 -24.10 -22.83
C ASN A 435 8.56 -24.70 -23.20
N LEU A 436 7.46 -24.21 -22.58
CA LEU A 436 6.11 -24.70 -22.85
C LEU A 436 5.57 -24.27 -24.23
N ILE A 437 6.00 -23.12 -24.75
CA ILE A 437 5.56 -22.56 -26.04
C ILE A 437 6.53 -22.82 -27.19
N GLN A 438 7.68 -23.46 -26.94
CA GLN A 438 8.68 -23.73 -27.97
C GLN A 438 8.07 -24.56 -29.13
N GLY A 439 8.20 -24.04 -30.36
CA GLY A 439 7.65 -24.67 -31.57
C GLY A 439 6.13 -24.59 -31.71
N LYS A 440 5.42 -23.83 -30.86
CA LYS A 440 3.95 -23.69 -30.89
C LYS A 440 3.55 -22.26 -31.23
N GLU A 441 2.43 -22.10 -31.94
CA GLU A 441 1.81 -20.77 -32.06
C GLU A 441 1.28 -20.33 -30.70
N ALA A 442 1.64 -19.13 -30.25
CA ALA A 442 1.24 -18.61 -28.95
C ALA A 442 1.04 -17.09 -28.98
N TYR A 443 0.12 -16.61 -28.14
CA TYR A 443 -0.10 -15.17 -27.93
C TYR A 443 -0.57 -14.89 -26.50
N ILE A 444 -0.35 -13.65 -26.06
CA ILE A 444 -0.74 -13.16 -24.73
C ILE A 444 -2.14 -12.54 -24.78
N VAL A 445 -2.96 -12.80 -23.77
CA VAL A 445 -4.22 -12.10 -23.49
C VAL A 445 -4.11 -11.47 -22.10
N SER A 446 -3.85 -10.16 -22.04
CA SER A 446 -3.73 -9.45 -20.76
C SER A 446 -5.10 -9.17 -20.12
N GLY A 447 -5.12 -8.66 -18.88
CA GLY A 447 -6.31 -8.12 -18.22
C GLY A 447 -6.55 -6.68 -18.65
N PHE A 448 -5.75 -5.79 -18.07
CA PHE A 448 -5.65 -4.39 -18.43
C PHE A 448 -4.19 -4.11 -18.78
N LEU A 449 -3.91 -3.96 -20.08
CA LEU A 449 -2.54 -3.88 -20.62
C LEU A 449 -1.74 -2.75 -19.96
N HIS A 450 -0.56 -3.10 -19.44
CA HIS A 450 0.46 -2.17 -18.99
C HIS A 450 1.65 -2.14 -19.97
N ARG A 451 2.55 -1.17 -19.80
CA ARG A 451 3.82 -1.11 -20.54
C ARG A 451 4.72 -2.33 -20.27
N ASP A 452 4.59 -2.94 -19.09
CA ASP A 452 5.37 -4.13 -18.71
C ASP A 452 4.86 -5.40 -19.40
N ASP A 453 3.59 -5.46 -19.83
CA ASP A 453 3.09 -6.55 -20.69
C ASP A 453 3.85 -6.58 -22.03
N LEU A 454 4.18 -5.40 -22.59
CA LEU A 454 4.98 -5.30 -23.81
C LEU A 454 6.40 -5.83 -23.60
N ALA A 455 6.99 -5.55 -22.44
CA ALA A 455 8.31 -6.08 -22.07
C ALA A 455 8.28 -7.62 -21.90
N VAL A 456 7.24 -8.18 -21.27
CA VAL A 456 7.02 -9.64 -21.19
C VAL A 456 6.84 -10.24 -22.58
N ALA A 457 6.10 -9.59 -23.47
CA ALA A 457 5.90 -10.05 -24.84
C ALA A 457 7.19 -10.05 -25.67
N ASP A 458 8.07 -9.07 -25.46
CA ASP A 458 9.44 -9.05 -26.02
C ASP A 458 10.31 -10.16 -25.42
N MET A 459 10.27 -10.35 -24.10
CA MET A 459 11.01 -11.41 -23.42
C MET A 459 10.61 -12.80 -23.96
N LEU A 460 9.32 -13.04 -24.21
CA LEU A 460 8.78 -14.30 -24.74
C LEU A 460 8.80 -14.39 -26.28
N ASN A 461 9.04 -13.28 -26.97
CA ASN A 461 8.97 -13.11 -28.43
C ASN A 461 7.62 -13.57 -29.06
N ILE A 462 6.50 -13.12 -28.50
CA ILE A 462 5.14 -13.46 -28.97
C ILE A 462 4.25 -12.22 -29.04
N PRO A 463 3.21 -12.20 -29.89
CA PRO A 463 2.26 -11.09 -29.94
C PRO A 463 1.35 -11.05 -28.70
N ILE A 464 0.79 -9.87 -28.42
CA ILE A 464 -0.32 -9.69 -27.49
C ILE A 464 -1.58 -9.47 -28.33
N LEU A 465 -2.68 -10.15 -27.99
CA LEU A 465 -4.01 -9.87 -28.50
C LEU A 465 -4.64 -8.76 -27.64
N GLY A 466 -4.55 -7.51 -28.09
CA GLY A 466 -5.11 -6.35 -27.40
C GLY A 466 -4.69 -5.02 -28.06
N PRO A 467 -5.29 -3.89 -27.64
CA PRO A 467 -4.91 -2.55 -28.10
C PRO A 467 -3.57 -2.10 -27.49
N GLU A 468 -3.01 -0.98 -27.97
CA GLU A 468 -1.86 -0.34 -27.31
C GLU A 468 -2.20 0.06 -25.86
N PRO A 469 -1.28 -0.09 -24.88
CA PRO A 469 -1.57 0.21 -23.48
C PRO A 469 -2.09 1.62 -23.23
N GLU A 470 -1.62 2.62 -23.98
CA GLU A 470 -2.06 4.01 -23.80
C GLU A 470 -3.50 4.22 -24.30
N LEU A 471 -3.92 3.52 -25.35
CA LEU A 471 -5.30 3.52 -25.82
C LEU A 471 -6.21 2.79 -24.83
N ALA A 472 -5.78 1.63 -24.31
CA ALA A 472 -6.50 0.92 -23.25
C ALA A 472 -6.69 1.81 -22.01
N HIS A 473 -5.60 2.41 -21.51
CA HIS A 473 -5.65 3.30 -20.35
C HIS A 473 -6.52 4.52 -20.56
N PHE A 474 -6.54 5.11 -21.76
CA PHE A 474 -7.36 6.28 -22.05
C PHE A 474 -8.85 5.91 -22.15
N TYR A 475 -9.21 4.94 -23.01
CA TYR A 475 -10.60 4.62 -23.32
C TYR A 475 -11.31 3.76 -22.27
N SER A 476 -10.58 3.08 -21.37
CA SER A 476 -11.18 2.46 -20.16
C SER A 476 -11.53 3.46 -19.05
N THR A 477 -11.22 4.75 -19.19
CA THR A 477 -11.75 5.77 -18.26
C THR A 477 -13.16 6.19 -18.66
N LYS A 478 -13.99 6.56 -17.68
CA LYS A 478 -15.35 7.08 -17.94
C LYS A 478 -15.33 8.30 -18.88
N SER A 479 -14.34 9.19 -18.73
CA SER A 479 -14.14 10.34 -19.63
C SER A 479 -13.73 9.92 -21.05
N GLY A 480 -12.84 8.93 -21.18
CA GLY A 480 -12.38 8.43 -22.48
C GLY A 480 -13.47 7.66 -23.22
N SER A 481 -14.17 6.74 -22.55
CA SER A 481 -15.28 5.98 -23.13
C SER A 481 -16.40 6.91 -23.60
N LYS A 482 -16.76 7.94 -22.80
CA LYS A 482 -17.81 8.89 -23.20
C LYS A 482 -17.50 9.59 -24.52
N ARG A 483 -16.25 10.03 -24.73
CA ARG A 483 -15.81 10.65 -26.00
C ARG A 483 -15.94 9.71 -27.20
N VAL A 484 -15.73 8.40 -27.01
CA VAL A 484 -15.90 7.42 -28.10
C VAL A 484 -17.36 7.34 -28.52
N PHE A 485 -18.28 7.29 -27.56
CA PHE A 485 -19.72 7.22 -27.87
C PHE A 485 -20.26 8.52 -28.47
N GLU A 486 -19.83 9.67 -27.96
CA GLU A 486 -20.17 10.98 -28.55
C GLU A 486 -19.66 11.11 -30.00
N ASN A 487 -18.43 10.64 -30.29
CA ASN A 487 -17.88 10.67 -31.64
C ASN A 487 -18.45 9.59 -32.58
N ALA A 488 -19.16 8.60 -32.04
CA ALA A 488 -19.76 7.50 -32.79
C ALA A 488 -21.30 7.59 -32.86
N ASP A 489 -21.86 8.75 -32.48
CA ASP A 489 -23.30 9.01 -32.38
C ASP A 489 -24.09 7.95 -31.58
N VAL A 490 -23.44 7.27 -30.64
CA VAL A 490 -24.07 6.28 -29.77
C VAL A 490 -24.81 6.99 -28.63
N PRO A 491 -26.13 6.77 -28.44
CA PRO A 491 -26.89 7.41 -27.37
C PRO A 491 -26.30 7.11 -25.99
N VAL A 492 -25.85 8.16 -25.30
CA VAL A 492 -25.33 8.08 -23.94
C VAL A 492 -26.17 8.92 -22.97
N PRO A 493 -26.26 8.51 -21.69
CA PRO A 493 -26.87 9.33 -20.66
C PRO A 493 -26.25 10.75 -20.59
N PRO A 494 -27.06 11.78 -20.31
CA PRO A 494 -26.55 13.13 -20.09
C PRO A 494 -25.56 13.13 -18.92
N GLY A 495 -24.46 13.86 -19.09
CA GLY A 495 -23.36 13.90 -18.11
C GLY A 495 -22.15 14.62 -18.66
N ILE A 496 -21.17 14.89 -17.80
CA ILE A 496 -19.96 15.68 -18.11
C ILE A 496 -18.72 14.79 -17.93
N TYR A 497 -17.71 14.98 -18.77
CA TYR A 497 -16.40 14.31 -18.66
C TYR A 497 -15.30 15.27 -18.21
N ASN A 498 -14.13 14.73 -17.83
CA ASN A 498 -12.99 15.50 -17.29
C ASN A 498 -13.32 16.30 -16.02
N ILE A 499 -14.03 15.67 -15.11
CA ILE A 499 -14.35 16.21 -13.78
C ILE A 499 -13.13 16.01 -12.87
N TYR A 500 -12.64 17.11 -12.29
CA TYR A 500 -11.52 17.11 -11.33
C TYR A 500 -11.91 17.64 -9.94
N SER A 501 -13.18 18.01 -9.73
CA SER A 501 -13.69 18.60 -8.48
C SER A 501 -14.94 17.86 -7.97
N HIS A 502 -15.09 17.82 -6.63
CA HIS A 502 -16.05 16.96 -5.95
C HIS A 502 -17.53 17.32 -6.19
N GLN A 503 -17.84 18.55 -6.61
CA GLN A 503 -19.23 19.06 -6.74
C GLN A 503 -19.99 18.58 -7.99
N GLN A 504 -19.41 17.70 -8.83
CA GLN A 504 -19.93 17.41 -10.18
C GLN A 504 -20.26 15.92 -10.45
N VAL A 505 -20.19 15.04 -9.45
CA VAL A 505 -20.10 13.57 -9.66
C VAL A 505 -21.47 12.88 -9.81
N TRP A 506 -21.80 12.46 -11.03
CA TRP A 506 -22.83 11.45 -11.36
C TRP A 506 -22.21 10.49 -12.40
N ALA A 507 -22.52 9.17 -12.41
CA ALA A 507 -21.75 8.23 -13.25
C ALA A 507 -22.46 6.95 -13.75
N THR A 508 -22.34 6.72 -15.05
CA THR A 508 -22.35 5.40 -15.74
C THR A 508 -21.12 5.35 -16.69
N GLY A 509 -20.73 4.21 -17.24
CA GLY A 509 -19.57 4.14 -18.16
C GLY A 509 -19.15 2.73 -18.60
N LEU A 510 -18.21 2.66 -19.54
CA LEU A 510 -17.68 1.42 -20.13
C LEU A 510 -16.17 1.27 -19.89
N ASN A 511 -15.69 0.01 -19.87
CA ASN A 511 -14.28 -0.33 -19.64
C ASN A 511 -13.80 -1.33 -20.71
N LEU A 512 -12.87 -0.89 -21.57
CA LEU A 512 -12.26 -1.72 -22.63
C LEU A 512 -11.08 -2.55 -22.08
N SER A 513 -11.39 -3.45 -21.14
CA SER A 513 -10.44 -4.41 -20.58
C SER A 513 -11.08 -5.79 -20.49
N TYR A 514 -10.24 -6.83 -20.44
CA TYR A 514 -10.74 -8.17 -20.20
C TYR A 514 -11.13 -8.27 -18.73
N SER A 515 -12.44 -8.24 -18.47
CA SER A 515 -13.03 -8.16 -17.15
C SER A 515 -13.29 -9.54 -16.53
N ASP A 516 -13.50 -9.53 -15.21
CA ASP A 516 -13.98 -10.68 -14.45
C ASP A 516 -15.31 -11.18 -15.00
N GLN A 517 -16.20 -10.25 -15.39
CA GLN A 517 -17.48 -10.55 -16.02
C GLN A 517 -17.30 -11.42 -17.28
N LEU A 518 -16.35 -11.08 -18.15
CA LEU A 518 -16.06 -11.88 -19.35
C LEU A 518 -15.56 -13.29 -18.96
N ALA A 519 -14.69 -13.40 -17.96
CA ALA A 519 -14.24 -14.69 -17.44
C ALA A 519 -15.39 -15.53 -16.85
N LEU A 520 -16.36 -14.91 -16.16
CA LEU A 520 -17.57 -15.57 -15.67
C LEU A 520 -18.49 -16.03 -16.80
N THR A 521 -18.68 -15.20 -17.84
CA THR A 521 -19.47 -15.57 -19.02
C THR A 521 -18.84 -16.78 -19.72
N GLN A 522 -17.51 -16.83 -19.86
CA GLN A 522 -16.83 -18.00 -20.39
C GLN A 522 -17.05 -19.25 -19.56
N LEU A 523 -16.98 -19.17 -18.22
CA LEU A 523 -17.31 -20.27 -17.32
C LEU A 523 -18.77 -20.73 -17.49
N THR A 524 -19.70 -19.79 -17.63
CA THR A 524 -21.14 -20.07 -17.87
C THR A 524 -21.33 -20.83 -19.19
N LEU A 525 -20.69 -20.38 -20.27
CA LEU A 525 -20.76 -21.02 -21.59
C LEU A 525 -20.09 -22.41 -21.60
N TYR A 526 -18.99 -22.58 -20.87
CA TYR A 526 -18.29 -23.86 -20.66
C TYR A 526 -19.24 -24.90 -20.04
N LEU A 527 -19.76 -24.56 -18.86
CA LEU A 527 -20.59 -25.43 -18.02
C LEU A 527 -21.91 -25.82 -18.68
N THR A 528 -22.48 -24.94 -19.51
CA THR A 528 -23.75 -25.17 -20.19
C THR A 528 -23.60 -25.72 -21.60
N ASN A 529 -22.40 -25.64 -22.20
CA ASN A 529 -22.20 -25.75 -23.65
C ASN A 529 -23.21 -24.89 -24.43
N GLY A 530 -23.54 -23.71 -23.88
CA GLY A 530 -24.52 -22.78 -24.42
C GLY A 530 -23.95 -21.79 -25.42
N HIS A 531 -24.84 -21.03 -26.05
CA HIS A 531 -24.54 -19.90 -26.90
C HIS A 531 -25.17 -18.63 -26.32
N LEU A 532 -24.41 -17.54 -26.26
CA LEU A 532 -24.92 -16.23 -25.90
C LEU A 532 -25.26 -15.46 -27.18
N ASP A 533 -26.55 -15.27 -27.45
CA ASP A 533 -26.98 -14.31 -28.46
C ASP A 533 -27.04 -12.91 -27.84
N CYS A 534 -26.04 -12.11 -28.14
CA CYS A 534 -25.98 -10.72 -27.70
C CYS A 534 -27.12 -9.86 -28.29
N SER A 535 -27.65 -10.18 -29.46
CA SER A 535 -28.71 -9.38 -30.10
C SER A 535 -30.05 -9.52 -29.39
N LEU A 536 -30.35 -10.72 -28.87
CA LEU A 536 -31.55 -11.03 -28.09
C LEU A 536 -31.30 -11.01 -26.57
N SER A 537 -30.05 -10.78 -26.15
CA SER A 537 -29.61 -10.90 -24.76
C SER A 537 -29.89 -12.26 -24.11
N THR A 538 -29.92 -13.35 -24.88
CA THR A 538 -30.33 -14.69 -24.43
C THR A 538 -29.15 -15.64 -24.28
N LEU A 539 -29.16 -16.43 -23.19
CA LEU A 539 -28.35 -17.65 -23.08
C LEU A 539 -29.19 -18.84 -23.58
N GLU A 540 -28.81 -19.40 -24.71
CA GLU A 540 -29.42 -20.61 -25.26
C GLU A 540 -28.60 -21.84 -24.90
N VAL A 541 -29.24 -22.85 -24.30
CA VAL A 541 -28.59 -24.09 -23.88
C VAL A 541 -29.16 -25.26 -24.67
N PRO A 542 -28.33 -26.07 -25.36
CA PRO A 542 -28.81 -27.24 -26.10
C PRO A 542 -29.46 -28.27 -25.16
N HIS A 543 -30.74 -28.56 -25.38
CA HIS A 543 -31.46 -29.58 -24.62
C HIS A 543 -30.94 -30.98 -24.97
N ILE A 544 -30.48 -31.75 -23.98
CA ILE A 544 -30.23 -33.20 -24.13
C ILE A 544 -31.53 -33.92 -23.81
N ALA A 545 -32.13 -34.61 -24.79
CA ALA A 545 -33.26 -35.48 -24.51
C ALA A 545 -32.79 -36.68 -23.68
N PRO A 546 -33.42 -37.01 -22.53
CA PRO A 546 -33.05 -38.19 -21.77
C PRO A 546 -33.23 -39.44 -22.63
N LYS A 547 -32.25 -40.35 -22.58
CA LYS A 547 -32.34 -41.64 -23.27
C LYS A 547 -33.48 -42.45 -22.64
N LYS A 548 -34.66 -42.45 -23.28
CA LYS A 548 -35.73 -43.37 -22.90
C LYS A 548 -35.24 -44.81 -23.07
N ASP A 549 -35.36 -45.61 -22.02
CA ASP A 549 -35.14 -47.05 -22.11
C ASP A 549 -36.04 -47.65 -23.20
N LYS A 550 -35.44 -48.46 -24.07
CA LYS A 550 -36.16 -49.10 -25.18
C LYS A 550 -37.05 -50.24 -24.67
N LYS A 551 -38.25 -49.90 -24.18
CA LYS A 551 -39.40 -50.81 -24.25
C LYS A 551 -40.67 -50.12 -24.75
N MET A 552 -41.11 -50.64 -25.88
CA MET A 552 -42.48 -50.71 -26.40
C MET A 552 -43.02 -49.58 -27.31
N ASN A 553 -43.27 -50.02 -28.55
CA ASN A 553 -44.24 -49.61 -29.56
C ASN A 553 -44.12 -48.28 -30.33
N ASN A 554 -44.09 -48.45 -31.65
CA ASN A 554 -44.20 -47.41 -32.68
C ASN A 554 -45.60 -46.80 -32.67
N LEU A 555 -45.67 -45.48 -32.46
CA LEU A 555 -46.70 -44.63 -33.06
C LEU A 555 -46.02 -43.35 -33.57
N ASN A 556 -46.52 -42.81 -34.69
CA ASN A 556 -45.90 -41.69 -35.39
C ASN A 556 -45.82 -40.44 -34.51
N VAL A 557 -44.61 -40.07 -34.10
CA VAL A 557 -44.29 -38.75 -33.55
C VAL A 557 -43.46 -38.02 -34.60
N GLN A 558 -44.00 -36.91 -35.11
CA GLN A 558 -43.25 -35.99 -35.97
C GLN A 558 -41.96 -35.56 -35.27
N LYS A 559 -40.84 -35.49 -36.00
CA LYS A 559 -39.58 -34.93 -35.47
C LYS A 559 -39.76 -33.45 -35.15
N VAL A 560 -40.16 -33.15 -33.91
CA VAL A 560 -40.05 -31.80 -33.35
C VAL A 560 -38.55 -31.44 -33.33
N PRO A 561 -38.15 -30.26 -33.86
CA PRO A 561 -36.75 -29.84 -33.79
C PRO A 561 -36.32 -29.69 -32.33
N SER A 562 -35.07 -30.04 -32.03
CA SER A 562 -34.49 -29.93 -30.69
C SER A 562 -34.52 -28.49 -30.20
N GLN A 563 -35.50 -28.14 -29.37
CA GLN A 563 -35.62 -26.80 -28.81
C GLN A 563 -34.45 -26.54 -27.84
N ALA A 564 -33.63 -25.55 -28.17
CA ALA A 564 -32.69 -24.99 -27.19
C ALA A 564 -33.51 -24.31 -26.09
N THR A 565 -33.21 -24.61 -24.83
CA THR A 565 -33.87 -23.96 -23.71
C THR A 565 -33.12 -22.70 -23.33
N SER A 566 -33.86 -21.62 -23.09
CA SER A 566 -33.27 -20.43 -22.51
C SER A 566 -32.87 -20.68 -21.06
N ARG A 567 -31.77 -20.08 -20.64
CA ARG A 567 -31.30 -20.08 -19.25
C ARG A 567 -31.03 -18.66 -18.77
N TYR A 568 -31.06 -18.49 -17.45
CA TYR A 568 -30.61 -17.29 -16.76
C TYR A 568 -29.39 -17.62 -15.90
N ALA A 569 -28.48 -16.66 -15.77
CA ALA A 569 -27.30 -16.78 -14.93
C ALA A 569 -27.14 -15.55 -14.05
N VAL A 570 -26.91 -15.77 -12.75
CA VAL A 570 -26.58 -14.73 -11.75
C VAL A 570 -25.19 -15.02 -11.21
N MET A 571 -24.34 -14.00 -11.18
CA MET A 571 -22.91 -14.19 -10.92
C MET A 571 -22.24 -13.00 -10.23
N SER A 572 -21.27 -13.30 -9.36
CA SER A 572 -20.40 -12.32 -8.68
C SER A 572 -19.03 -12.92 -8.35
N THR A 573 -17.96 -12.10 -8.40
CA THR A 573 -16.59 -12.43 -7.92
C THR A 573 -16.22 -11.72 -6.63
N GLN A 574 -17.12 -10.90 -6.07
CA GLN A 574 -16.81 -9.96 -4.98
C GLN A 574 -17.53 -10.31 -3.66
N LEU A 575 -17.94 -11.57 -3.49
CA LEU A 575 -18.56 -12.04 -2.25
C LEU A 575 -17.49 -12.14 -1.16
N ARG A 576 -17.68 -11.45 -0.03
CA ARG A 576 -16.75 -11.41 1.11
C ARG A 576 -17.45 -11.80 2.41
N HIS A 577 -16.79 -12.64 3.20
CA HIS A 577 -17.20 -12.99 4.56
C HIS A 577 -15.96 -13.37 5.38
N ASP A 578 -15.67 -12.63 6.46
CA ASP A 578 -14.39 -12.79 7.18
C ASP A 578 -14.16 -14.19 7.74
N THR A 579 -15.21 -14.86 8.22
CA THR A 579 -15.07 -16.22 8.79
C THR A 579 -14.76 -17.31 7.77
N LEU A 580 -14.87 -17.06 6.45
CA LEU A 580 -14.35 -17.98 5.43
C LEU A 580 -12.84 -18.21 5.58
N SER A 581 -12.12 -17.25 6.17
CA SER A 581 -10.69 -17.40 6.52
C SER A 581 -10.38 -18.61 7.41
N LEU A 582 -11.37 -19.06 8.20
CA LEU A 582 -11.25 -20.17 9.15
C LEU A 582 -11.67 -21.53 8.53
N VAL A 583 -12.26 -21.53 7.34
CA VAL A 583 -12.85 -22.72 6.71
C VAL A 583 -12.03 -23.13 5.49
N PHE A 584 -11.51 -24.36 5.49
CA PHE A 584 -10.85 -24.92 4.30
C PHE A 584 -11.86 -25.13 3.16
N HIS A 585 -11.43 -24.94 1.92
CA HIS A 585 -12.32 -25.00 0.75
C HIS A 585 -13.06 -26.34 0.63
N TYR A 586 -12.42 -27.47 0.98
CA TYR A 586 -13.07 -28.78 0.97
C TYR A 586 -14.20 -28.88 2.02
N VAL A 587 -14.03 -28.28 3.20
CA VAL A 587 -15.08 -28.25 4.26
C VAL A 587 -16.24 -27.38 3.80
N PHE A 588 -15.93 -26.19 3.26
CA PHE A 588 -16.92 -25.29 2.68
C PHE A 588 -17.74 -25.98 1.57
N LEU A 589 -17.07 -26.68 0.64
CA LEU A 589 -17.73 -27.42 -0.44
C LEU A 589 -18.54 -28.64 0.05
N GLN A 590 -18.10 -29.29 1.13
CA GLN A 590 -18.87 -30.38 1.78
C GLN A 590 -20.13 -29.84 2.47
N MET A 591 -20.03 -28.72 3.21
CA MET A 591 -21.17 -28.02 3.81
C MET A 591 -22.18 -27.57 2.74
N CYS A 592 -21.70 -26.97 1.65
CA CYS A 592 -22.54 -26.58 0.52
C CYS A 592 -23.28 -27.80 -0.06
N LYS A 593 -22.57 -28.90 -0.30
CA LYS A 593 -23.16 -30.14 -0.82
C LYS A 593 -24.21 -30.73 0.13
N ALA A 594 -23.99 -30.69 1.45
CA ALA A 594 -24.97 -31.16 2.44
C ALA A 594 -26.28 -30.37 2.40
N HIS A 595 -26.21 -29.07 2.09
CA HIS A 595 -27.37 -28.19 1.91
C HIS A 595 -27.99 -28.23 0.50
N GLY A 596 -27.56 -29.15 -0.36
CA GLY A 596 -28.01 -29.26 -1.75
C GLY A 596 -27.47 -28.17 -2.68
N ILE A 597 -26.48 -27.39 -2.24
CA ILE A 597 -25.83 -26.35 -3.05
C ILE A 597 -24.76 -27.01 -3.92
N GLY A 598 -25.05 -27.14 -5.21
CA GLY A 598 -24.15 -27.68 -6.21
C GLY A 598 -24.70 -27.53 -7.62
N TYR A 599 -23.96 -28.05 -8.61
CA TYR A 599 -24.31 -27.99 -10.02
C TYR A 599 -24.68 -29.37 -10.54
N ASN A 600 -25.87 -29.50 -11.13
CA ASN A 600 -26.27 -30.69 -11.86
C ASN A 600 -25.75 -30.59 -13.31
N VAL A 601 -24.93 -31.56 -13.70
CA VAL A 601 -24.34 -31.66 -15.05
C VAL A 601 -25.37 -32.13 -16.08
N GLU A 602 -26.36 -32.93 -15.67
CA GLU A 602 -27.40 -33.49 -16.54
C GLU A 602 -28.38 -32.38 -16.99
N ASP A 603 -28.95 -31.66 -16.02
CA ASP A 603 -29.87 -30.52 -16.26
C ASP A 603 -29.16 -29.23 -16.70
N ARG A 604 -27.84 -29.16 -16.51
CA ARG A 604 -26.98 -27.98 -16.68
C ARG A 604 -27.45 -26.75 -15.88
N GLN A 605 -27.79 -26.97 -14.61
CA GLN A 605 -28.32 -25.95 -13.70
C GLN A 605 -27.77 -26.12 -12.28
N GLY A 606 -27.98 -25.12 -11.43
CA GLY A 606 -27.49 -25.09 -10.05
C GLY A 606 -26.32 -24.12 -9.87
N THR A 607 -25.50 -24.35 -8.85
CA THR A 607 -24.50 -23.38 -8.35
C THR A 607 -23.07 -23.90 -8.42
N ILE A 608 -22.14 -23.08 -8.90
CA ILE A 608 -20.69 -23.29 -8.85
C ILE A 608 -20.01 -22.11 -8.15
N PHE A 609 -18.95 -22.42 -7.40
CA PHE A 609 -18.12 -21.43 -6.73
C PHE A 609 -16.83 -21.18 -7.50
N ILE A 610 -16.24 -20.01 -7.30
CA ILE A 610 -14.97 -19.62 -7.90
C ILE A 610 -14.07 -19.26 -6.73
N LEU A 611 -13.16 -20.18 -6.44
CA LEU A 611 -12.36 -20.15 -5.24
C LEU A 611 -10.97 -19.62 -5.60
N PHE A 612 -10.52 -18.58 -4.89
CA PHE A 612 -9.27 -17.89 -5.15
C PHE A 612 -8.31 -18.13 -3.99
N GLU A 613 -7.06 -18.52 -4.28
CA GLU A 613 -6.05 -18.41 -3.23
C GLU A 613 -5.83 -16.92 -2.93
N ASN A 614 -5.99 -16.55 -1.66
CA ASN A 614 -5.79 -15.23 -1.07
C ASN A 614 -5.21 -15.46 0.33
N LEU A 615 -4.32 -14.58 0.79
CA LEU A 615 -3.75 -14.61 2.15
C LEU A 615 -4.82 -14.67 3.26
N LYS A 616 -5.98 -14.04 3.03
CA LYS A 616 -7.08 -13.99 3.99
C LYS A 616 -8.14 -15.08 3.80
N ARG A 617 -8.27 -15.68 2.60
CA ARG A 617 -9.37 -16.61 2.21
C ARG A 617 -10.79 -16.12 2.58
N ASP A 618 -10.99 -14.81 2.68
CA ASP A 618 -12.24 -14.13 3.07
C ASP A 618 -13.20 -13.90 1.89
N ARG A 619 -12.85 -14.33 0.67
CA ARG A 619 -13.57 -14.01 -0.56
C ARG A 619 -13.77 -15.21 -1.47
N LEU A 620 -14.91 -15.25 -2.15
CA LEU A 620 -15.23 -16.21 -3.19
C LEU A 620 -16.03 -15.56 -4.32
N GLY A 621 -16.13 -16.25 -5.46
CA GLY A 621 -17.17 -15.99 -6.45
C GLY A 621 -18.24 -17.07 -6.41
N MET A 622 -19.44 -16.73 -6.88
CA MET A 622 -20.56 -17.66 -7.04
C MET A 622 -21.24 -17.41 -8.40
N LEU A 623 -21.65 -18.50 -9.05
CA LEU A 623 -22.37 -18.54 -10.31
C LEU A 623 -23.55 -19.49 -10.14
N THR A 624 -24.78 -18.99 -10.30
CA THR A 624 -26.02 -19.77 -10.26
C THR A 624 -26.69 -19.72 -11.62
N ILE A 625 -27.11 -20.89 -12.14
CA ILE A 625 -27.72 -21.06 -13.47
C ILE A 625 -29.05 -21.80 -13.31
N GLY A 626 -30.08 -21.43 -14.07
CA GLY A 626 -31.40 -22.09 -14.05
C GLY A 626 -32.33 -21.61 -15.17
N GLU A 627 -33.56 -22.13 -15.18
CA GLU A 627 -34.53 -21.89 -16.25
C GLU A 627 -35.31 -20.57 -16.12
N ASP A 628 -35.50 -20.10 -14.87
CA ASP A 628 -36.29 -18.90 -14.54
C ASP A 628 -35.45 -17.87 -13.77
N LEU A 629 -35.63 -16.59 -14.08
CA LEU A 629 -34.84 -15.50 -13.51
C LEU A 629 -35.12 -15.31 -12.01
N GLN A 630 -36.39 -15.38 -11.59
CA GLN A 630 -36.76 -15.22 -10.19
C GLN A 630 -36.25 -16.41 -9.37
N GLY A 631 -36.39 -17.64 -9.90
CA GLY A 631 -35.81 -18.86 -9.33
C GLY A 631 -34.30 -18.76 -9.15
N VAL A 632 -33.55 -18.32 -10.16
CA VAL A 632 -32.09 -18.17 -10.08
C VAL A 632 -31.67 -17.10 -9.06
N LEU A 633 -32.35 -15.95 -9.00
CA LEU A 633 -32.11 -14.91 -7.99
C LEU A 633 -32.39 -15.43 -6.57
N MET A 634 -33.54 -16.10 -6.37
CA MET A 634 -33.90 -16.69 -5.08
C MET A 634 -32.91 -17.78 -4.66
N THR A 635 -32.43 -18.62 -5.59
CA THR A 635 -31.38 -19.61 -5.31
C THR A 635 -30.06 -18.93 -4.93
N PHE A 636 -29.66 -17.86 -5.63
CA PHE A 636 -28.44 -17.10 -5.32
C PHE A 636 -28.51 -16.50 -3.90
N ALA A 637 -29.58 -15.79 -3.56
CA ALA A 637 -29.78 -15.21 -2.23
C ALA A 637 -29.89 -16.29 -1.13
N ARG A 638 -30.65 -17.38 -1.37
CA ARG A 638 -30.75 -18.52 -0.46
C ARG A 638 -29.38 -19.14 -0.16
N ASN A 639 -28.52 -19.29 -1.18
CA ASN A 639 -27.18 -19.83 -0.98
C ASN A 639 -26.34 -18.91 -0.09
N LEU A 640 -26.38 -17.59 -0.31
CA LEU A 640 -25.66 -16.63 0.55
C LEU A 640 -26.18 -16.65 1.99
N PHE A 641 -27.50 -16.77 2.19
CA PHE A 641 -28.10 -16.92 3.52
C PHE A 641 -27.64 -18.21 4.22
N ILE A 642 -27.73 -19.37 3.55
CA ILE A 642 -27.30 -20.66 4.12
C ILE A 642 -25.81 -20.63 4.47
N ILE A 643 -24.96 -20.19 3.53
CA ILE A 643 -23.52 -20.06 3.76
C ILE A 643 -23.27 -19.15 4.97
N HIS A 644 -23.94 -18.00 5.05
CA HIS A 644 -23.79 -17.07 6.17
C HIS A 644 -24.09 -17.74 7.51
N GLN A 645 -25.24 -18.44 7.64
CA GLN A 645 -25.63 -19.12 8.88
C GLN A 645 -24.60 -20.18 9.29
N GLU A 646 -24.16 -21.02 8.35
CA GLU A 646 -23.22 -22.12 8.62
C GLU A 646 -21.83 -21.66 9.05
N ILE A 647 -21.35 -20.52 8.54
CA ILE A 647 -20.01 -19.99 8.87
C ILE A 647 -20.03 -18.90 9.96
N SER A 648 -21.19 -18.61 10.55
CA SER A 648 -21.34 -17.52 11.53
C SER A 648 -21.95 -18.02 12.83
N ALA A 649 -21.09 -18.18 13.85
CA ALA A 649 -21.59 -18.48 15.19
C ALA A 649 -22.40 -17.29 15.76
N PRO A 650 -23.29 -17.51 16.75
CA PRO A 650 -24.08 -16.44 17.38
C PRO A 650 -23.23 -15.29 17.95
N ASN A 651 -21.99 -15.60 18.34
CA ASN A 651 -20.98 -14.69 18.88
C ASN A 651 -19.88 -14.29 17.86
N MET A 652 -19.91 -14.79 16.63
CA MET A 652 -18.94 -14.47 15.56
C MET A 652 -19.65 -14.29 14.22
N GLN A 653 -20.33 -13.16 14.07
CA GLN A 653 -21.16 -12.84 12.90
C GLN A 653 -20.38 -12.35 11.67
N GLY A 654 -19.10 -11.95 11.83
CA GLY A 654 -18.19 -11.49 10.77
C GLY A 654 -18.57 -10.17 10.07
N GLU A 655 -17.61 -9.50 9.42
CA GLU A 655 -17.97 -8.57 8.34
C GLU A 655 -18.33 -9.37 7.09
N THR A 656 -19.42 -8.98 6.41
CA THR A 656 -19.84 -9.60 5.17
C THR A 656 -20.73 -8.68 4.34
N ASN A 657 -20.69 -8.84 3.01
CA ASN A 657 -21.67 -8.24 2.11
C ASN A 657 -22.91 -9.12 1.83
N PHE A 658 -23.03 -10.30 2.47
CA PHE A 658 -24.17 -11.21 2.25
C PHE A 658 -25.46 -10.69 2.94
N LYS A 659 -25.32 -9.82 3.95
CA LYS A 659 -26.44 -9.33 4.78
C LYS A 659 -27.26 -8.18 4.18
N GLY A 660 -26.92 -7.71 2.99
CA GLY A 660 -27.78 -6.77 2.24
C GLY A 660 -29.08 -7.39 1.71
N GLU A 661 -29.28 -8.69 1.92
CA GLU A 661 -30.17 -9.55 1.13
C GLU A 661 -31.20 -10.35 1.97
N THR A 662 -31.53 -9.91 3.19
CA THR A 662 -32.60 -10.53 4.00
C THR A 662 -34.00 -10.07 3.59
N GLU A 663 -35.02 -10.87 3.92
CA GLU A 663 -36.30 -10.95 3.19
C GLU A 663 -37.09 -9.63 2.98
N GLU A 664 -37.09 -8.68 3.94
CA GLU A 664 -37.73 -7.36 3.74
C GLU A 664 -37.10 -6.58 2.57
N ASN A 665 -35.82 -6.83 2.28
CA ASN A 665 -35.10 -6.25 1.16
C ASN A 665 -35.22 -7.05 -0.14
N LEU A 666 -35.93 -8.18 -0.27
CA LEU A 666 -36.02 -8.85 -1.58
C LEU A 666 -36.64 -7.94 -2.67
N SER A 667 -37.62 -7.11 -2.30
CA SER A 667 -38.19 -6.08 -3.18
C SER A 667 -37.20 -4.94 -3.47
N ILE A 668 -36.38 -4.56 -2.48
CA ILE A 668 -35.38 -3.48 -2.57
C ILE A 668 -34.11 -3.95 -3.31
N PHE A 669 -33.77 -5.23 -3.23
CA PHE A 669 -32.67 -5.88 -3.93
C PHE A 669 -33.03 -6.02 -5.41
N VAL A 670 -34.26 -6.45 -5.73
CA VAL A 670 -34.79 -6.35 -7.09
C VAL A 670 -34.83 -4.89 -7.58
N SER A 671 -35.17 -3.90 -6.73
CA SER A 671 -35.15 -2.49 -7.15
C SER A 671 -33.74 -1.89 -7.32
N HIS A 672 -32.76 -2.33 -6.52
CA HIS A 672 -31.35 -1.93 -6.63
C HIS A 672 -30.65 -2.63 -7.80
N LEU A 673 -31.05 -3.86 -8.16
CA LEU A 673 -30.70 -4.50 -9.42
C LEU A 673 -31.33 -3.81 -10.65
N LEU A 674 -32.30 -2.91 -10.45
CA LEU A 674 -32.96 -2.11 -11.49
C LEU A 674 -32.46 -0.65 -11.57
N HIS A 675 -31.51 -0.23 -10.71
CA HIS A 675 -30.89 1.10 -10.78
C HIS A 675 -29.35 1.05 -10.67
N PRO A 676 -28.63 2.07 -11.18
CA PRO A 676 -27.70 1.79 -12.28
C PRO A 676 -26.24 1.55 -11.87
N ILE A 677 -25.88 0.29 -11.58
CA ILE A 677 -24.53 -0.24 -11.83
C ILE A 677 -24.57 -1.58 -12.61
N SER A 678 -25.68 -2.31 -12.59
CA SER A 678 -25.86 -3.53 -13.38
C SER A 678 -25.83 -3.29 -14.89
N LEU A 679 -24.95 -4.01 -15.60
CA LEU A 679 -25.06 -4.22 -17.05
C LEU A 679 -26.23 -5.17 -17.32
N LYS A 680 -27.44 -4.61 -17.38
CA LYS A 680 -28.67 -5.36 -17.66
C LYS A 680 -28.77 -5.64 -19.17
N TRP A 681 -28.39 -6.86 -19.55
CA TRP A 681 -28.84 -7.50 -20.79
C TRP A 681 -30.04 -8.36 -20.38
N ASP A 682 -31.11 -8.44 -21.18
CA ASP A 682 -32.44 -8.87 -20.70
C ASP A 682 -32.52 -10.23 -19.98
N ARG A 683 -31.54 -11.14 -20.15
CA ARG A 683 -31.47 -12.42 -19.41
C ARG A 683 -30.18 -12.64 -18.59
N TYR A 684 -29.37 -11.60 -18.39
CA TYR A 684 -28.16 -11.64 -17.58
C TYR A 684 -28.21 -10.60 -16.46
N ILE A 685 -28.11 -11.06 -15.22
CA ILE A 685 -27.89 -10.20 -14.06
C ILE A 685 -26.48 -10.46 -13.53
N ILE A 686 -25.58 -9.53 -13.87
CA ILE A 686 -24.25 -9.47 -13.27
C ILE A 686 -24.36 -8.59 -12.02
N ILE A 687 -24.17 -9.19 -10.84
CA ILE A 687 -24.21 -8.46 -9.57
C ILE A 687 -22.80 -7.98 -9.26
N THR A 688 -22.49 -6.75 -9.68
CA THR A 688 -21.28 -6.03 -9.27
C THR A 688 -21.55 -5.25 -7.99
N PHE A 689 -21.02 -5.76 -6.88
CA PHE A 689 -20.87 -5.02 -5.62
C PHE A 689 -19.72 -3.99 -5.70
#